data_AF-A0A2D7PRN2-F1
#
_entry.id   AF-A0A2D7PRN2-F1
#
_cell.length_a   1.000
_cell.length_b   1.000
_cell.length_c   1.000
_cell.angle_alpha   90.00
_cell.angle_beta   90.00
_cell.angle_gamma   90.00
#
_symmetry.space_group_name_H-M   'P 1'
#
loop_
_entity.id
_entity.type
_entity.pdbx_description
1 polymer ?
#
loop_
_entity_poly.entity_id
_entity_poly.type
_entity_poly.pdbx_seq_one_letter_code
_entity_poly.pdbx_strand_id
1 'polypeptide(L)'
;MIYSSDAFEIDLERRELRHQGSPVAVQPKVFAALAELVAAYPRALHHDELIERLWPNESVTHASLRRCIRELRSLWTRLDEVNPIGSLRGYGYRFDRAVSVVQSLSESAPNRIEGSPTQPPSEVNDPFVGREVSMRPALAMLNAAQRGNGGLLLVSGEAGIGKTRLAEELVVHARRFGFEALKGEWHESEGAPAYWTWSHLLRELAEMQDHEDRQGPILRALTELRDSHSGDSETAGKAARFQLVDAVIDCLRLASQRRPMIMVLENLHLADRRSLRLLVFLARALHRMPLLTVATFRPFEMQRDPDRAAILRDLVGDARCREISLSGLERADVAALVQGICGREVQPDLIAALHRATSGNPLFLGETTRLLSELDRLESVDDLRSLAIELPEGARSAIFRRFSFVSDSCRLFLEAGSVLGKTFSLRVAAELIDEPFDSIMAAVDEARANRLLRRLPERNDDYSFWHDVIRRTLYENLPRGKRTSLHRRVALQMEARDTHKLSPRLAEIAHHFEQAGSPSDLHQAIEYSERAAQEALRVFAYDESAACYQRSLDLLDLLGVAEEERLCELSLALAEAHSLAGERKSAEVAYLRAAEVARRRSRPDLLARAALGFGWHADEGPLIGDEQRRLVEEASRRLSDDQPKLKSLLLCRLATTPAERSPEVTRSISRDALLLARRSGEPLVLANALAARAATYNGPGDEAMRQEIGVELDVLSEESNLAEVQLQAASLRTVLAIQRGEIETALEENERYRKLAADAHRSVHGLFALWHRVGFLIASGEFGEAGRCIGKGFELGIRLGYPQARQVAATQVYLLVKLRGGFEGVDPRMALPFRHLVERAPNARLHFARAYADVGREEDSRLIFENFSAEDLRALPRNQWWMLAAAQLAELSVHFSDAMRAEVAYELLAPYASQNVYHPHIRIYLGPAAHYLGILCRVLNRPKSARAHFESALQLTQRMQSPVFRARAQLELSQELILDPDDEVKARGLILLDRAERLGAGRGMKWLTDRIDQMKQ
;
A
#
# COMPACT_ATOMS: atom_id res chain seq x y z
N MET A 1 22.78 -32.98 12.11
CA MET A 1 22.67 -34.27 12.84
C MET A 1 23.17 -35.39 11.93
N ILE A 2 24.13 -36.20 12.40
CA ILE A 2 24.74 -37.29 11.61
C ILE A 2 24.34 -38.63 12.22
N TYR A 3 23.79 -39.51 11.39
CA TYR A 3 23.44 -40.89 11.74
C TYR A 3 24.45 -41.84 11.08
N SER A 4 25.15 -42.63 11.87
CA SER A 4 26.16 -43.57 11.38
C SER A 4 25.83 -45.02 11.75
N SER A 5 26.07 -45.92 10.79
CA SER A 5 26.25 -47.36 11.02
C SER A 5 27.57 -47.82 10.40
N ASP A 6 27.98 -49.05 10.66
CA ASP A 6 29.26 -49.61 10.21
C ASP A 6 29.51 -49.53 8.69
N ALA A 7 28.47 -49.36 7.88
CA ALA A 7 28.56 -49.31 6.41
C ALA A 7 28.23 -47.94 5.79
N PHE A 8 27.43 -47.09 6.45
CA PHE A 8 26.98 -45.83 5.87
C PHE A 8 26.74 -44.73 6.90
N GLU A 9 26.95 -43.49 6.45
CA GLU A 9 26.73 -42.26 7.21
C GLU A 9 25.71 -41.38 6.50
N ILE A 10 24.76 -40.84 7.24
CA ILE A 10 23.71 -39.96 6.75
C ILE A 10 23.83 -38.63 7.49
N ASP A 11 24.23 -37.59 6.76
CA ASP A 11 24.28 -36.22 7.28
C ASP A 11 23.02 -35.47 6.85
N LEU A 12 22.13 -35.19 7.82
CA LEU A 12 20.87 -34.50 7.56
C LEU A 12 21.04 -33.00 7.29
N GLU A 13 22.10 -32.38 7.81
CA GLU A 13 22.36 -30.95 7.58
C GLU A 13 22.94 -30.71 6.19
N ARG A 14 23.82 -31.63 5.73
CA ARG A 14 24.40 -31.56 4.38
C ARG A 14 23.57 -32.23 3.29
N ARG A 15 22.53 -32.97 3.69
CA ARG A 15 21.69 -33.81 2.80
C ARG A 15 22.50 -34.82 1.98
N GLU A 16 23.49 -35.43 2.63
CA GLU A 16 24.47 -36.30 2.00
C GLU A 16 24.41 -37.71 2.61
N LEU A 17 24.35 -38.74 1.75
CA LEU A 17 24.50 -40.14 2.13
C LEU A 17 25.91 -40.57 1.72
N ARG A 18 26.69 -41.14 2.63
CA ARG A 18 27.99 -41.73 2.34
C ARG A 18 27.95 -43.23 2.61
N HIS A 19 28.52 -44.03 1.71
CA HIS A 19 28.75 -45.45 1.92
C HIS A 19 30.27 -45.67 1.95
N GLN A 20 30.77 -46.25 3.04
CA GLN A 20 32.21 -46.41 3.30
C GLN A 20 33.03 -45.12 3.08
N GLY A 21 32.49 -43.98 3.56
CA GLY A 21 33.15 -42.67 3.46
C GLY A 21 33.02 -41.96 2.10
N SER A 22 32.46 -42.60 1.07
CA SER A 22 32.26 -42.01 -0.26
C SER A 22 30.82 -41.50 -0.46
N PRO A 23 30.61 -40.29 -1.00
CA PRO A 23 29.28 -39.75 -1.26
C PRO A 23 28.52 -40.58 -2.30
N VAL A 24 27.28 -40.94 -1.96
CA VAL A 24 26.34 -41.63 -2.83
C VAL A 24 25.34 -40.61 -3.36
N ALA A 25 25.26 -40.51 -4.69
CA ALA A 25 24.29 -39.61 -5.33
C ALA A 25 22.86 -40.12 -5.10
N VAL A 26 22.06 -39.34 -4.39
CA VAL A 26 20.65 -39.63 -4.10
C VAL A 26 19.78 -38.48 -4.57
N GLN A 27 18.66 -38.79 -5.23
CA GLN A 27 17.70 -37.75 -5.61
C GLN A 27 17.16 -37.04 -4.35
N PRO A 28 16.97 -35.70 -4.35
CA PRO A 28 16.63 -34.94 -3.15
C PRO A 28 15.39 -35.45 -2.41
N LYS A 29 14.40 -35.97 -3.14
CA LYS A 29 13.15 -36.50 -2.57
C LYS A 29 13.29 -37.91 -1.99
N VAL A 30 14.10 -38.75 -2.63
CA VAL A 30 14.47 -40.07 -2.12
C VAL A 30 15.33 -39.93 -0.87
N PHE A 31 16.24 -38.96 -0.84
CA PHE A 31 17.02 -38.62 0.37
C PHE A 31 16.13 -38.08 1.49
N ALA A 32 15.17 -37.20 1.19
CA ALA A 32 14.21 -36.73 2.19
C ALA A 32 13.40 -37.89 2.81
N ALA A 33 12.99 -38.88 2.00
CA ALA A 33 12.31 -40.08 2.50
C ALA A 33 13.22 -40.93 3.41
N LEU A 34 14.51 -41.04 3.08
CA LEU A 34 15.49 -41.69 3.95
C LEU A 34 15.66 -40.95 5.28
N ALA A 35 15.78 -39.62 5.23
CA ALA A 35 15.97 -38.76 6.40
C ALA A 35 14.81 -38.90 7.40
N GLU A 36 13.57 -38.88 6.91
CA GLU A 36 12.38 -39.06 7.76
C GLU A 36 12.34 -40.45 8.40
N LEU A 37 12.65 -41.51 7.63
CA LEU A 37 12.63 -42.88 8.15
C LEU A 37 13.74 -43.14 9.18
N VAL A 38 14.91 -42.52 9.01
CA VAL A 38 16.05 -42.64 9.93
C VAL A 38 15.84 -41.79 11.19
N ALA A 39 15.31 -40.57 11.06
CA ALA A 39 14.98 -39.72 12.20
C ALA A 39 13.84 -40.30 13.06
N ALA A 40 12.94 -41.08 12.45
CA ALA A 40 11.88 -41.77 13.17
C ALA A 40 12.30 -43.13 13.74
N TYR A 41 13.50 -43.64 13.44
CA TYR A 41 13.95 -44.96 13.90
C TYR A 41 13.90 -45.08 15.44
N PRO A 42 13.43 -46.21 16.01
CA PRO A 42 12.96 -47.43 15.35
C PRO A 42 11.46 -47.46 15.01
N ARG A 43 10.76 -46.32 15.09
CA ARG A 43 9.32 -46.21 14.86
C ARG A 43 8.99 -46.31 13.36
N ALA A 44 7.87 -46.93 13.03
CA ALA A 44 7.30 -46.90 11.69
C ALA A 44 6.49 -45.62 11.46
N LEU A 45 6.58 -45.06 10.25
CA LEU A 45 5.77 -43.92 9.84
C LEU A 45 4.62 -44.38 8.94
N HIS A 46 3.42 -43.87 9.20
CA HIS A 46 2.23 -44.18 8.40
C HIS A 46 2.36 -43.61 6.97
N HIS A 47 1.67 -44.21 6.00
CA HIS A 47 1.75 -43.77 4.61
C HIS A 47 1.35 -42.30 4.40
N ASP A 48 0.28 -41.83 5.06
CA ASP A 48 -0.18 -40.44 4.93
C ASP A 48 0.76 -39.44 5.62
N GLU A 49 1.27 -39.81 6.79
CA GLU A 49 2.26 -39.00 7.53
C GLU A 49 3.54 -38.81 6.70
N LEU A 50 3.99 -39.86 6.00
CA LEU A 50 5.12 -39.75 5.08
C LEU A 50 4.80 -38.89 3.85
N ILE A 51 3.56 -38.93 3.33
CA ILE A 51 3.17 -38.09 2.20
C ILE A 51 3.14 -36.62 2.61
N GLU A 52 2.49 -36.29 3.72
CA GLU A 52 2.40 -34.92 4.22
C GLU A 52 3.78 -34.34 4.56
N ARG A 53 4.66 -35.13 5.18
CA ARG A 53 6.03 -34.67 5.50
C ARG A 53 6.89 -34.48 4.25
N LEU A 54 6.78 -35.39 3.28
CA LEU A 54 7.56 -35.28 2.05
C LEU A 54 6.98 -34.21 1.12
N TRP A 55 5.67 -34.02 1.08
CA TRP A 55 4.97 -33.14 0.15
C TRP A 55 3.90 -32.27 0.85
N PRO A 56 4.29 -31.37 1.77
CA PRO A 56 3.34 -30.67 2.65
C PRO A 56 2.40 -29.69 1.95
N ASN A 57 2.71 -29.32 0.69
CA ASN A 57 1.91 -28.38 -0.12
C ASN A 57 1.55 -28.95 -1.50
N GLU A 58 1.66 -30.28 -1.69
CA GLU A 58 1.34 -30.94 -2.97
C GLU A 58 0.41 -32.13 -2.72
N SER A 59 -0.66 -32.27 -3.50
CA SER A 59 -1.54 -33.44 -3.40
C SER A 59 -0.96 -34.60 -4.21
N VAL A 60 -0.41 -35.60 -3.52
CA VAL A 60 0.28 -36.75 -4.14
C VAL A 60 -0.32 -38.07 -3.68
N THR A 61 -0.45 -39.02 -4.59
CA THR A 61 -1.06 -40.32 -4.28
C THR A 61 -0.08 -41.28 -3.61
N HIS A 62 -0.60 -42.29 -2.89
CA HIS A 62 0.20 -43.39 -2.35
C HIS A 62 1.07 -44.12 -3.39
N ALA A 63 0.74 -44.04 -4.68
CA ALA A 63 1.56 -44.61 -5.75
C ALA A 63 2.90 -43.86 -5.89
N SER A 64 2.92 -42.54 -5.71
CA SER A 64 4.13 -41.71 -5.75
C SER A 64 5.03 -41.99 -4.55
N LEU A 65 4.45 -42.16 -3.35
CA LEU A 65 5.21 -42.61 -2.17
C LEU A 65 5.79 -44.02 -2.40
N ARG A 66 5.00 -44.97 -2.92
CA ARG A 66 5.49 -46.33 -3.24
C ARG A 66 6.63 -46.32 -4.26
N ARG A 67 6.61 -45.42 -5.25
CA ARG A 67 7.70 -45.24 -6.20
C ARG A 67 8.95 -44.69 -5.53
N CYS A 68 8.81 -43.65 -4.70
CA CYS A 68 9.91 -43.06 -3.93
C CYS A 68 10.58 -44.11 -3.02
N ILE A 69 9.78 -44.92 -2.30
CA ILE A 69 10.30 -46.01 -1.46
C ILE A 69 10.94 -47.14 -2.29
N ARG A 70 10.45 -47.43 -3.50
CA ARG A 70 11.08 -48.42 -4.38
C ARG A 70 12.45 -47.96 -4.88
N GLU A 71 12.58 -46.70 -5.26
CA GLU A 71 13.85 -46.07 -5.66
C GLU A 71 14.81 -45.93 -4.49
N LEU A 72 14.28 -45.66 -3.29
CA LEU A 72 15.04 -45.73 -2.04
C LEU A 72 15.58 -47.14 -1.87
N ARG A 73 14.73 -48.17 -1.94
CA ARG A 73 15.14 -49.57 -1.77
C ARG A 73 16.19 -50.04 -2.78
N SER A 74 16.08 -49.65 -4.04
CA SER A 74 17.06 -50.03 -5.07
C SER A 74 18.43 -49.37 -4.86
N LEU A 75 18.53 -48.33 -4.03
CA LEU A 75 19.80 -47.71 -3.66
C LEU A 75 20.70 -48.70 -2.92
N TRP A 76 20.19 -49.41 -1.90
CA TRP A 76 20.99 -50.41 -1.17
C TRP A 76 21.33 -51.61 -2.05
N THR A 77 20.44 -52.02 -2.96
CA THR A 77 20.75 -53.08 -3.93
C THR A 77 21.91 -52.69 -4.85
N ARG A 78 22.05 -51.41 -5.22
CA ARG A 78 23.20 -50.91 -6.01
C ARG A 78 24.49 -50.78 -5.22
N LEU A 79 24.40 -50.64 -3.90
CA LEU A 79 25.54 -50.59 -2.98
C LEU A 79 25.94 -51.98 -2.46
N ASP A 80 25.29 -53.04 -2.97
CA ASP A 80 25.46 -54.44 -2.52
C ASP A 80 25.22 -54.63 -1.01
N GLU A 81 24.29 -53.86 -0.45
CA GLU A 81 23.93 -53.86 0.97
C GLU A 81 22.53 -54.41 1.21
N VAL A 82 22.31 -55.04 2.37
CA VAL A 82 20.98 -55.49 2.79
C VAL A 82 20.07 -54.28 2.99
N ASN A 83 18.89 -54.35 2.37
CA ASN A 83 17.95 -53.24 2.36
C ASN A 83 17.37 -52.98 3.77
N PRO A 84 17.60 -51.79 4.35
CA PRO A 84 17.16 -51.48 5.70
C PRO A 84 15.72 -50.95 5.75
N ILE A 85 14.97 -50.92 4.64
CA ILE A 85 13.61 -50.36 4.64
C ILE A 85 12.57 -51.46 4.76
N GLY A 86 11.95 -51.58 5.93
CA GLY A 86 10.83 -52.47 6.22
C GLY A 86 9.49 -51.95 5.71
N SER A 87 8.60 -52.87 5.32
CA SER A 87 7.19 -52.57 5.06
C SER A 87 6.30 -53.26 6.08
N LEU A 88 5.46 -52.48 6.74
CA LEU A 88 4.34 -53.00 7.52
C LEU A 88 3.09 -52.96 6.64
N ARG A 89 2.60 -54.14 6.25
CA ARG A 89 1.55 -54.32 5.24
C ARG A 89 0.30 -53.51 5.63
N GLY A 90 -0.04 -52.52 4.82
CA GLY A 90 -1.25 -51.69 5.00
C GLY A 90 -1.08 -50.48 5.94
N TYR A 91 0.09 -50.25 6.53
CA TYR A 91 0.31 -49.14 7.47
C TYR A 91 1.39 -48.17 6.98
N GLY A 92 2.61 -48.65 6.74
CA GLY A 92 3.74 -47.73 6.70
C GLY A 92 5.08 -48.35 6.36
N TYR A 93 6.11 -47.51 6.42
CA TYR A 93 7.49 -47.91 6.24
C TYR A 93 8.31 -47.56 7.49
N ARG A 94 9.35 -48.35 7.74
CA ARG A 94 10.28 -48.09 8.84
C ARG A 94 11.70 -48.40 8.43
N PHE A 95 12.64 -47.78 9.12
CA PHE A 95 14.04 -48.16 9.03
C PHE A 95 14.29 -49.33 9.99
N ASP A 96 14.91 -50.41 9.53
CA ASP A 96 15.08 -51.68 10.26
C ASP A 96 16.53 -51.94 10.70
N ARG A 97 17.44 -51.01 10.41
CA ARG A 97 18.87 -51.13 10.76
C ARG A 97 19.22 -50.14 11.85
N ALA A 98 19.93 -50.60 12.88
CA ALA A 98 20.36 -49.76 13.99
C ALA A 98 21.34 -48.67 13.51
N VAL A 99 21.15 -47.45 14.00
CA VAL A 99 21.99 -46.28 13.71
C VAL A 99 22.31 -45.54 15.02
N SER A 100 23.52 -44.97 15.09
CA SER A 100 24.01 -44.21 16.25
C SER A 100 24.16 -42.72 15.89
N VAL A 101 23.95 -41.83 16.88
CA VAL A 101 24.09 -40.36 16.72
C VAL A 101 25.39 -39.92 17.37
N VAL A 102 26.27 -39.27 16.60
CA VAL A 102 27.61 -38.85 17.08
C VAL A 102 27.70 -37.31 17.17
N GLN A 103 27.97 -36.78 18.38
CA GLN A 103 28.45 -35.41 18.63
C GLN A 103 29.38 -35.37 19.87
N SER A 104 30.45 -34.55 19.87
CA SER A 104 31.38 -34.34 21.01
C SER A 104 31.96 -32.90 21.14
N LEU A 105 32.49 -32.59 22.34
CA LEU A 105 32.79 -31.29 23.01
C LEU A 105 34.29 -30.84 23.07
N SER A 106 34.49 -29.56 23.49
CA SER A 106 35.60 -28.86 24.25
C SER A 106 37.05 -28.78 23.69
N GLU A 107 37.98 -27.85 24.00
CA GLU A 107 38.29 -27.02 25.20
C GLU A 107 39.42 -25.94 24.93
N SER A 108 39.50 -24.84 25.73
CA SER A 108 40.72 -24.17 26.29
C SER A 108 40.67 -22.63 26.46
N ALA A 109 41.10 -22.16 27.65
CA ALA A 109 41.45 -20.78 28.09
C ALA A 109 42.89 -20.83 28.71
N PRO A 110 43.60 -19.76 29.21
CA PRO A 110 43.17 -18.39 29.60
C PRO A 110 44.20 -17.23 29.34
N ASN A 111 43.84 -15.97 29.65
CA ASN A 111 44.68 -15.10 30.51
C ASN A 111 43.94 -13.86 31.08
N ARG A 112 44.25 -13.51 32.34
CA ARG A 112 43.74 -12.38 33.16
C ARG A 112 44.52 -11.08 32.90
N ILE A 113 43.87 -9.91 33.08
CA ILE A 113 44.38 -8.77 33.88
C ILE A 113 43.19 -8.06 34.57
N GLU A 114 43.38 -7.75 35.85
CA GLU A 114 42.46 -7.10 36.81
C GLU A 114 42.33 -5.58 36.62
N GLY A 115 41.20 -5.02 37.07
CA GLY A 115 41.01 -3.58 37.30
C GLY A 115 39.56 -3.22 37.64
N SER A 116 39.27 -3.04 38.92
CA SER A 116 38.11 -2.32 39.50
C SER A 116 38.66 -1.47 40.67
N PRO A 117 37.98 -0.44 41.21
CA PRO A 117 36.55 -0.12 41.09
C PRO A 117 36.23 1.40 40.93
N THR A 118 34.96 1.76 40.69
CA THR A 118 34.11 2.59 41.57
C THR A 118 32.82 3.07 40.87
N GLN A 119 31.67 2.75 41.47
CA GLN A 119 30.35 3.34 41.18
C GLN A 119 30.12 4.59 42.05
N PRO A 120 29.05 5.35 41.75
CA PRO A 120 28.04 5.58 42.79
C PRO A 120 26.63 5.10 42.35
N PRO A 121 25.69 4.93 43.31
CA PRO A 121 24.58 3.99 43.23
C PRO A 121 23.26 4.66 42.85
N SER A 122 22.35 3.93 42.18
CA SER A 122 20.90 3.96 42.46
C SER A 122 20.08 3.13 41.45
N GLU A 123 19.43 2.11 42.00
CA GLU A 123 18.12 1.50 41.69
C GLU A 123 18.26 -0.02 41.75
N VAL A 124 17.61 -0.61 42.74
CA VAL A 124 17.54 -2.06 42.93
C VAL A 124 16.83 -2.66 41.73
N ASN A 125 17.60 -3.03 40.71
CA ASN A 125 17.12 -3.80 39.59
C ASN A 125 17.12 -5.28 40.00
N ASP A 126 15.94 -5.88 40.07
CA ASP A 126 15.78 -7.33 40.25
C ASP A 126 16.69 -8.07 39.23
N PRO A 127 17.36 -9.18 39.61
CA PRO A 127 18.30 -9.86 38.72
C PRO A 127 17.62 -10.37 37.46
N PHE A 128 18.32 -10.31 36.33
CA PHE A 128 17.86 -10.87 35.06
C PHE A 128 18.17 -12.37 35.01
N VAL A 129 17.13 -13.21 35.10
CA VAL A 129 17.27 -14.68 35.25
C VAL A 129 16.34 -15.43 34.30
N GLY A 130 16.75 -16.61 33.83
CA GLY A 130 15.88 -17.58 33.16
C GLY A 130 15.49 -17.23 31.73
N ARG A 131 16.28 -16.37 31.09
CA ARG A 131 16.02 -15.84 29.74
C ARG A 131 17.15 -16.12 28.77
N GLU A 132 18.08 -17.00 29.11
CA GLU A 132 19.25 -17.35 28.30
C GLU A 132 18.83 -17.96 26.96
N VAL A 133 17.81 -18.84 26.97
CA VAL A 133 17.26 -19.47 25.76
C VAL A 133 16.62 -18.42 24.85
N SER A 134 15.90 -17.46 25.41
CA SER A 134 15.30 -16.33 24.68
C SER A 134 16.35 -15.32 24.20
N MET A 135 17.43 -15.10 24.96
CA MET A 135 18.49 -14.15 24.62
C MET A 135 19.42 -14.65 23.51
N ARG A 136 19.70 -15.96 23.43
CA ARG A 136 20.56 -16.55 22.37
C ARG A 136 20.19 -16.11 20.95
N PRO A 137 18.94 -16.27 20.48
CA PRO A 137 18.55 -15.83 19.14
C PRO A 137 18.59 -14.31 18.96
N ALA A 138 18.28 -13.53 20.01
CA ALA A 138 18.36 -12.08 19.97
C ALA A 138 19.81 -11.58 19.80
N LEU A 139 20.76 -12.18 20.54
CA LEU A 139 22.19 -11.91 20.43
C LEU A 139 22.76 -12.34 19.06
N ALA A 140 22.26 -13.45 18.49
CA ALA A 140 22.65 -13.88 17.15
C ALA A 140 22.22 -12.84 16.09
N MET A 141 21.01 -12.29 16.20
CA MET A 141 20.54 -11.23 15.31
C MET A 141 21.29 -9.92 15.51
N LEU A 142 21.66 -9.57 16.75
CA LEU A 142 22.50 -8.42 17.05
C LEU A 142 23.89 -8.55 16.39
N ASN A 143 24.52 -9.72 16.49
CA ASN A 143 25.79 -10.00 15.82
C ASN A 143 25.68 -9.95 14.28
N ALA A 144 24.54 -10.38 13.71
CA ALA A 144 24.29 -10.28 12.28
C ALA A 144 24.12 -8.82 11.84
N ALA A 145 23.39 -8.01 12.61
CA ALA A 145 23.22 -6.58 12.35
C ALA A 145 24.56 -5.84 12.40
N GLN A 146 25.46 -6.19 13.32
CA GLN A 146 26.80 -5.61 13.38
C GLN A 146 27.60 -5.85 12.08
N ARG A 147 27.34 -6.97 11.39
CA ARG A 147 27.96 -7.33 10.10
C ARG A 147 27.20 -6.78 8.88
N GLY A 148 26.24 -5.87 9.08
CA GLY A 148 25.43 -5.26 8.02
C GLY A 148 24.16 -6.02 7.66
N ASN A 149 23.85 -7.12 8.33
CA ASN A 149 22.66 -7.94 8.09
C ASN A 149 21.63 -7.71 9.20
N GLY A 150 20.87 -6.63 9.09
CA GLY A 150 19.80 -6.26 10.02
C GLY A 150 18.60 -7.21 9.96
N GLY A 151 17.69 -7.03 10.91
CA GLY A 151 16.49 -7.87 11.02
C GLY A 151 15.48 -7.34 12.03
N LEU A 152 14.29 -7.96 12.04
CA LEU A 152 13.20 -7.62 12.95
C LEU A 152 13.03 -8.73 13.99
N LEU A 153 13.19 -8.38 15.26
CA LEU A 153 12.93 -9.26 16.40
C LEU A 153 11.59 -8.88 17.03
N LEU A 154 10.58 -9.75 16.90
CA LEU A 154 9.30 -9.60 17.57
C LEU A 154 9.33 -10.32 18.92
N VAL A 155 9.02 -9.63 20.01
CA VAL A 155 8.95 -10.20 21.35
C VAL A 155 7.51 -10.19 21.83
N SER A 156 6.92 -11.37 21.96
CA SER A 156 5.52 -11.57 22.30
C SER A 156 5.35 -12.19 23.68
N GLY A 157 4.21 -11.94 24.33
CA GLY A 157 3.89 -12.50 25.64
C GLY A 157 2.95 -11.63 26.46
N GLU A 158 2.52 -12.14 27.61
CA GLU A 158 1.54 -11.48 28.49
C GLU A 158 2.09 -10.22 29.18
N ALA A 159 1.19 -9.44 29.79
CA ALA A 159 1.58 -8.30 30.61
C ALA A 159 2.49 -8.75 31.77
N GLY A 160 3.54 -7.98 32.06
CA GLY A 160 4.47 -8.28 33.15
C GLY A 160 5.44 -9.45 32.90
N ILE A 161 5.35 -10.15 31.77
CA ILE A 161 6.18 -11.35 31.50
C ILE A 161 7.69 -11.07 31.29
N GLY A 162 8.07 -9.79 31.16
CA GLY A 162 9.47 -9.37 30.98
C GLY A 162 9.89 -8.99 29.55
N LYS A 163 8.94 -8.69 28.64
CA LYS A 163 9.25 -8.26 27.26
C LYS A 163 10.15 -7.03 27.20
N THR A 164 9.77 -5.98 27.93
CA THR A 164 10.54 -4.72 28.03
C THR A 164 11.91 -4.96 28.64
N ARG A 165 11.99 -5.75 29.71
CA ARG A 165 13.25 -6.09 30.37
C ARG A 165 14.22 -6.84 29.44
N LEU A 166 13.71 -7.78 28.63
CA LEU A 166 14.50 -8.46 27.60
C LEU A 166 15.08 -7.48 26.57
N ALA A 167 14.26 -6.54 26.10
CA ALA A 167 14.71 -5.53 25.13
C ALA A 167 15.75 -4.58 25.74
N GLU A 168 15.58 -4.16 26.99
CA GLU A 168 16.55 -3.34 27.73
C GLU A 168 17.89 -4.06 27.91
N GLU A 169 17.87 -5.33 28.32
CA GLU A 169 19.09 -6.14 28.45
C GLU A 169 19.82 -6.29 27.10
N LEU A 170 19.06 -6.49 26.02
CA LEU A 170 19.63 -6.54 24.67
C LEU A 170 20.25 -5.19 24.25
N VAL A 171 19.67 -4.05 24.63
CA VAL A 171 20.26 -2.72 24.42
C VAL A 171 21.56 -2.55 25.21
N VAL A 172 21.63 -3.05 26.45
CA VAL A 172 22.87 -3.06 27.24
C VAL A 172 23.97 -3.85 26.53
N HIS A 173 23.65 -5.03 26.01
CA HIS A 173 24.58 -5.81 25.17
C HIS A 173 24.98 -5.07 23.89
N ALA A 174 24.02 -4.50 23.17
CA ALA A 174 24.26 -3.76 21.92
C ALA A 174 25.22 -2.58 22.12
N ARG A 175 25.03 -1.78 23.18
CA ARG A 175 25.93 -0.67 23.51
C ARG A 175 27.37 -1.12 23.76
N ARG A 176 27.58 -2.28 24.39
CA ARG A 176 28.92 -2.87 24.57
C ARG A 176 29.60 -3.23 23.24
N PHE A 177 28.82 -3.51 22.20
CA PHE A 177 29.29 -3.78 20.84
C PHE A 177 29.27 -2.54 19.92
N GLY A 178 29.12 -1.34 20.49
CA GLY A 178 29.21 -0.07 19.77
C GLY A 178 27.94 0.34 19.03
N PHE A 179 26.79 -0.23 19.37
CA PHE A 179 25.52 0.17 18.77
C PHE A 179 24.99 1.47 19.38
N GLU A 180 24.43 2.34 18.54
CA GLU A 180 23.55 3.43 18.97
C GLU A 180 22.13 2.88 19.19
N ALA A 181 21.42 3.39 20.20
CA ALA A 181 20.11 2.86 20.61
C ALA A 181 19.03 3.94 20.50
N LEU A 182 17.93 3.63 19.83
CA LEU A 182 16.72 4.44 19.76
C LEU A 182 15.56 3.71 20.45
N LYS A 183 14.70 4.44 21.16
CA LYS A 183 13.53 3.86 21.83
C LYS A 183 12.26 4.62 21.48
N GLY A 184 11.27 3.89 20.95
CA GLY A 184 9.93 4.37 20.68
C GLY A 184 8.91 3.54 21.47
N GLU A 185 7.93 4.21 22.05
CA GLU A 185 6.85 3.57 22.80
C GLU A 185 5.50 4.09 22.29
N TRP A 186 4.50 3.19 22.17
CA TRP A 186 3.10 3.57 22.03
C TRP A 186 2.42 3.52 23.40
N HIS A 187 1.62 4.56 23.69
CA HIS A 187 0.84 4.69 24.92
C HIS A 187 -0.66 4.62 24.63
N GLU A 188 -1.45 4.23 25.63
CA GLU A 188 -2.93 4.09 25.55
C GLU A 188 -3.70 5.43 25.42
N SER A 189 -3.04 6.51 25.02
CA SER A 189 -3.73 7.79 24.77
C SER A 189 -4.53 7.71 23.47
N GLU A 190 -5.86 7.64 23.57
CA GLU A 190 -6.75 7.86 22.42
C GLU A 190 -6.50 9.28 21.88
N GLY A 191 -6.10 9.39 20.61
CA GLY A 191 -5.84 10.67 19.93
C GLY A 191 -4.38 11.02 19.64
N ALA A 192 -3.41 10.12 19.88
CA ALA A 192 -2.06 10.33 19.38
C ALA A 192 -2.04 10.32 17.83
N PRO A 193 -1.46 11.35 17.19
CA PRO A 193 -1.48 11.44 15.72
C PRO A 193 -0.74 10.28 15.04
N ALA A 194 -1.16 9.95 13.80
CA ALA A 194 -0.50 8.91 13.00
C ALA A 194 1.02 9.14 12.91
N TYR A 195 1.79 8.06 13.00
CA TYR A 195 3.25 8.08 12.98
C TYR A 195 3.93 8.87 14.12
N TRP A 196 3.21 9.23 15.20
CA TRP A 196 3.76 10.00 16.31
C TRP A 196 5.09 9.43 16.85
N THR A 197 5.11 8.13 17.18
CA THR A 197 6.31 7.44 17.67
C THR A 197 7.47 7.48 16.67
N TRP A 198 7.18 7.37 15.37
CA TRP A 198 8.19 7.49 14.31
C TRP A 198 8.77 8.91 14.23
N SER A 199 7.93 9.93 14.37
CA SER A 199 8.37 11.32 14.39
C SER A 199 9.28 11.64 15.58
N HIS A 200 9.01 11.03 16.75
CA HIS A 200 9.85 11.15 17.94
C HIS A 200 11.22 10.48 17.72
N LEU A 201 11.23 9.25 17.19
CA LEU A 201 12.46 8.52 16.87
C LEU A 201 13.35 9.28 15.89
N LEU A 202 12.77 9.92 14.86
CA LEU A 202 13.55 10.71 13.91
C LEU A 202 14.07 12.03 14.50
N ARG A 203 13.35 12.66 15.44
CA ARG A 203 13.84 13.83 16.17
C ARG A 203 15.01 13.47 17.08
N GLU A 204 14.88 12.40 17.86
CA GLU A 204 15.97 11.87 18.68
C GLU A 204 17.20 11.52 17.82
N LEU A 205 16.98 10.94 16.63
CA LEU A 205 18.05 10.67 15.68
C LEU A 205 18.70 11.95 15.12
N ALA A 206 17.93 13.03 14.92
CA ALA A 206 18.45 14.33 14.48
C ALA A 206 19.38 14.96 15.52
N GLU A 207 19.00 14.87 16.80
CA GLU A 207 19.78 15.37 17.94
C GLU A 207 21.12 14.63 18.09
N MET A 208 21.18 13.37 17.68
CA MET A 208 22.41 12.56 17.69
C MET A 208 23.39 12.89 16.54
N GLN A 209 23.01 13.75 15.57
CA GLN A 209 23.79 14.04 14.37
C GLN A 209 24.30 15.50 14.35
N ASP A 210 25.59 15.69 14.60
CA ASP A 210 26.24 17.02 14.77
C ASP A 210 26.44 17.88 13.50
N HIS A 211 26.11 17.42 12.29
CA HIS A 211 26.44 18.14 11.03
C HIS A 211 25.22 18.47 10.16
N GLU A 212 25.10 19.74 9.73
CA GLU A 212 23.98 20.28 8.92
C GLU A 212 23.73 19.50 7.61
N ASP A 213 24.78 19.12 6.86
CA ASP A 213 24.65 18.34 5.61
C ASP A 213 24.00 16.96 5.81
N ARG A 214 23.98 16.46 7.05
CA ARG A 214 23.49 15.11 7.41
C ARG A 214 22.09 15.12 7.99
N GLN A 215 21.57 16.30 8.32
CA GLN A 215 20.19 16.48 8.74
C GLN A 215 19.24 16.45 7.54
N GLY A 216 19.72 16.68 6.30
CA GLY A 216 18.88 16.70 5.08
C GLY A 216 17.93 15.50 4.92
N PRO A 217 18.39 14.23 5.00
CA PRO A 217 17.51 13.05 4.95
C PRO A 217 16.53 12.94 6.13
N ILE A 218 16.95 13.37 7.33
CA ILE A 218 16.13 13.33 8.55
C ILE A 218 15.03 14.40 8.48
N LEU A 219 15.39 15.61 8.07
CA LEU A 219 14.48 16.73 7.82
C LEU A 219 13.52 16.41 6.68
N ARG A 220 13.97 15.71 5.63
CA ARG A 220 13.09 15.17 4.59
C ARG A 220 12.11 14.16 5.17
N ALA A 221 12.56 13.15 5.92
CA ALA A 221 11.67 12.16 6.52
C ALA A 221 10.70 12.78 7.53
N LEU A 222 11.12 13.79 8.31
CA LEU A 222 10.26 14.57 9.20
C LEU A 222 9.25 15.45 8.44
N THR A 223 9.66 16.01 7.30
CA THR A 223 8.78 16.78 6.40
C THR A 223 7.75 15.85 5.79
N GLU A 224 8.15 14.70 5.23
CA GLU A 224 7.24 13.69 4.67
C GLU A 224 6.30 13.12 5.74
N LEU A 225 6.76 12.94 6.99
CA LEU A 225 5.91 12.55 8.11
C LEU A 225 4.90 13.63 8.47
N ARG A 226 5.34 14.90 8.48
CA ARG A 226 4.48 16.05 8.75
C ARG A 226 3.47 16.25 7.63
N ASP A 227 3.87 16.11 6.37
CA ASP A 227 3.03 16.26 5.19
C ASP A 227 2.07 15.06 5.04
N SER A 228 2.51 13.87 5.46
CA SER A 228 1.64 12.69 5.64
C SER A 228 0.67 12.82 6.82
N HIS A 229 0.94 13.74 7.75
CA HIS A 229 0.10 14.06 8.90
C HIS A 229 -0.83 15.25 8.63
N SER A 230 -0.39 16.24 7.85
CA SER A 230 -1.18 17.37 7.35
C SER A 230 -2.00 17.03 6.13
N GLY A 231 -1.92 15.80 5.63
CA GLY A 231 -2.91 15.13 4.77
C GLY A 231 -3.38 15.89 3.53
N ASP A 232 -2.62 16.84 2.99
CA ASP A 232 -3.07 17.78 1.94
C ASP A 232 -3.46 17.16 0.57
N SER A 233 -3.84 15.88 0.46
CA SER A 233 -4.33 15.29 -0.80
C SER A 233 -5.03 13.93 -0.72
N GLU A 234 -6.14 13.88 -1.46
CA GLU A 234 -7.01 12.74 -1.85
C GLU A 234 -6.30 11.57 -2.56
N THR A 235 -5.10 11.78 -3.12
CA THR A 235 -4.36 10.71 -3.86
C THR A 235 -2.87 10.63 -3.54
N ALA A 236 -2.33 11.57 -2.76
CA ALA A 236 -0.99 11.44 -2.18
C ALA A 236 -0.91 10.32 -1.14
N GLY A 237 -2.02 9.90 -0.50
CA GLY A 237 -2.02 8.90 0.57
C GLY A 237 -1.34 7.55 0.26
N LYS A 238 -1.18 7.15 -1.01
CA LYS A 238 -0.31 6.02 -1.40
C LYS A 238 1.07 6.45 -1.91
N ALA A 239 1.15 7.48 -2.75
CA ALA A 239 2.43 7.95 -3.32
C ALA A 239 3.31 8.67 -2.28
N ALA A 240 2.75 9.60 -1.51
CA ALA A 240 3.36 10.19 -0.32
C ALA A 240 3.61 9.14 0.76
N ARG A 241 2.78 8.09 0.89
CA ARG A 241 3.09 6.96 1.80
C ARG A 241 4.31 6.17 1.33
N PHE A 242 4.50 5.95 0.03
CA PHE A 242 5.73 5.35 -0.50
C PHE A 242 6.92 6.30 -0.37
N GLN A 243 6.75 7.60 -0.62
CA GLN A 243 7.81 8.60 -0.43
C GLN A 243 8.22 8.73 1.04
N LEU A 244 7.26 8.70 1.96
CA LEU A 244 7.48 8.63 3.40
C LEU A 244 8.23 7.35 3.77
N VAL A 245 7.74 6.20 3.32
CA VAL A 245 8.38 4.90 3.57
C VAL A 245 9.82 4.93 3.07
N ASP A 246 10.05 5.38 1.84
CA ASP A 246 11.38 5.49 1.24
C ASP A 246 12.24 6.50 2.00
N ALA A 247 11.70 7.66 2.39
CA ALA A 247 12.43 8.67 3.15
C ALA A 247 12.84 8.18 4.54
N VAL A 248 11.96 7.50 5.27
CA VAL A 248 12.25 6.91 6.59
C VAL A 248 13.26 5.78 6.44
N ILE A 249 13.09 4.89 5.47
CA ILE A 249 14.01 3.77 5.20
C ILE A 249 15.39 4.30 4.81
N ASP A 250 15.46 5.28 3.91
CA ASP A 250 16.72 5.89 3.46
C ASP A 250 17.40 6.66 4.61
N CYS A 251 16.64 7.38 5.42
CA CYS A 251 17.12 8.03 6.63
C CYS A 251 17.76 7.03 7.61
N LEU A 252 17.04 5.95 7.96
CA LEU A 252 17.54 4.91 8.86
C LEU A 252 18.72 4.14 8.24
N ARG A 253 18.73 3.92 6.92
CA ARG A 253 19.85 3.30 6.21
C ARG A 253 21.11 4.14 6.33
N LEU A 254 21.02 5.43 6.03
CA LEU A 254 22.17 6.35 6.07
C LEU A 254 22.68 6.52 7.50
N ALA A 255 21.78 6.64 8.48
CA ALA A 255 22.15 6.72 9.89
C ALA A 255 22.88 5.46 10.37
N SER A 256 22.32 4.28 10.08
CA SER A 256 22.91 3.01 10.53
C SER A 256 24.23 2.67 9.82
N GLN A 257 24.47 3.15 8.59
CA GLN A 257 25.77 2.97 7.92
C GLN A 257 26.93 3.62 8.67
N ARG A 258 26.69 4.65 9.49
CA ARG A 258 27.74 5.29 10.29
C ARG A 258 28.17 4.43 11.47
N ARG A 259 27.17 3.95 12.21
CA ARG A 259 27.33 3.08 13.37
C ARG A 259 26.14 2.14 13.41
N PRO A 260 26.35 0.85 13.74
CA PRO A 260 25.25 -0.08 13.84
C PRO A 260 24.23 0.41 14.87
N MET A 261 22.96 0.15 14.63
CA MET A 261 21.86 0.69 15.43
C MET A 261 20.96 -0.41 15.97
N ILE A 262 20.43 -0.21 17.17
CA ILE A 262 19.32 -0.98 17.74
C ILE A 262 18.14 -0.05 17.96
N MET A 263 16.97 -0.40 17.43
CA MET A 263 15.74 0.37 17.59
C MET A 263 14.70 -0.45 18.32
N VAL A 264 14.26 0.01 19.50
CA VAL A 264 13.26 -0.66 20.32
C VAL A 264 11.90 0.01 20.14
N LEU A 265 10.89 -0.78 19.78
CA LEU A 265 9.52 -0.38 19.48
C LEU A 265 8.56 -1.05 20.47
N GLU A 266 8.15 -0.35 21.52
CA GLU A 266 7.38 -0.93 22.62
C GLU A 266 5.87 -0.80 22.44
N ASN A 267 5.13 -1.89 22.73
CA ASN A 267 3.67 -1.94 22.72
C ASN A 267 3.02 -1.77 21.33
N LEU A 268 3.45 -2.53 20.32
CA LEU A 268 2.87 -2.48 18.97
C LEU A 268 1.35 -2.70 18.90
N HIS A 269 0.76 -3.35 19.91
CA HIS A 269 -0.69 -3.55 20.01
C HIS A 269 -1.48 -2.25 20.17
N LEU A 270 -0.81 -1.16 20.57
CA LEU A 270 -1.37 0.18 20.66
C LEU A 270 -1.10 1.03 19.42
N ALA A 271 -0.26 0.56 18.50
CA ALA A 271 0.14 1.33 17.33
C ALA A 271 -1.01 1.52 16.32
N ASP A 272 -1.05 2.68 15.68
CA ASP A 272 -1.96 2.93 14.58
C ASP A 272 -1.60 2.06 13.35
N ARG A 273 -2.59 1.80 12.49
CA ARG A 273 -2.43 0.92 11.33
C ARG A 273 -1.38 1.41 10.34
N ARG A 274 -1.21 2.74 10.21
CA ARG A 274 -0.23 3.34 9.29
C ARG A 274 1.20 3.13 9.81
N SER A 275 1.43 3.33 11.12
CA SER A 275 2.70 3.03 11.79
C SER A 275 3.09 1.56 11.68
N LEU A 276 2.13 0.64 11.84
CA LEU A 276 2.38 -0.80 11.67
C LEU A 276 2.73 -1.15 10.22
N ARG A 277 2.07 -0.54 9.23
CA ARG A 277 2.42 -0.73 7.81
C ARG A 277 3.81 -0.20 7.48
N LEU A 278 4.22 0.95 8.04
CA LEU A 278 5.58 1.47 7.90
C LEU A 278 6.61 0.45 8.43
N LEU A 279 6.33 -0.20 9.57
CA LEU A 279 7.16 -1.27 10.11
C LEU A 279 7.28 -2.48 9.14
N VAL A 280 6.19 -2.87 8.46
CA VAL A 280 6.22 -3.94 7.43
C VAL A 280 7.18 -3.59 6.30
N PHE A 281 7.13 -2.36 5.79
CA PHE A 281 8.04 -1.93 4.74
C PHE A 281 9.49 -1.86 5.22
N LEU A 282 9.72 -1.32 6.43
CA LEU A 282 11.04 -1.29 7.04
C LEU A 282 11.61 -2.70 7.18
N ALA A 283 10.83 -3.65 7.70
CA ALA A 283 11.25 -5.04 7.92
C ALA A 283 11.85 -5.68 6.65
N ARG A 284 11.25 -5.40 5.48
CA ARG A 284 11.73 -5.89 4.18
C ARG A 284 13.09 -5.29 3.78
N ALA A 285 13.38 -4.07 4.23
CA ALA A 285 14.59 -3.32 3.90
C ALA A 285 15.76 -3.57 4.88
N LEU A 286 15.50 -4.05 6.11
CA LEU A 286 16.50 -4.24 7.18
C LEU A 286 17.69 -5.13 6.77
N HIS A 287 17.50 -6.07 5.85
CA HIS A 287 18.55 -7.01 5.43
C HIS A 287 19.80 -6.37 4.79
N ARG A 288 19.73 -5.09 4.40
CA ARG A 288 20.85 -4.34 3.82
C ARG A 288 21.33 -3.21 4.75
N MET A 289 20.98 -3.29 6.02
CA MET A 289 21.25 -2.24 7.00
C MET A 289 21.88 -2.85 8.24
N PRO A 290 22.88 -2.22 8.85
CA PRO A 290 23.35 -2.60 10.18
C PRO A 290 22.37 -2.10 11.28
N LEU A 291 21.11 -2.51 11.19
CA LEU A 291 20.01 -2.09 12.08
C LEU A 291 19.25 -3.32 12.59
N LEU A 292 19.21 -3.49 13.91
CA LEU A 292 18.33 -4.45 14.58
C LEU A 292 17.10 -3.73 15.13
N THR A 293 15.91 -4.06 14.62
CA THR A 293 14.65 -3.56 15.17
C THR A 293 14.07 -4.59 16.13
N VAL A 294 13.75 -4.19 17.35
CA VAL A 294 13.13 -5.05 18.38
C VAL A 294 11.75 -4.49 18.68
N ALA A 295 10.69 -5.26 18.51
CA ALA A 295 9.34 -4.78 18.76
C ALA A 295 8.57 -5.67 19.73
N THR A 296 7.95 -5.07 20.74
CA THR A 296 7.23 -5.79 21.79
C THR A 296 5.72 -5.70 21.61
N PHE A 297 5.00 -6.82 21.77
CA PHE A 297 3.55 -6.82 21.62
C PHE A 297 2.85 -7.89 22.46
N ARG A 298 1.51 -7.80 22.51
CA ARG A 298 0.63 -8.77 23.19
C ARG A 298 -0.16 -9.52 22.13
N PRO A 299 -0.02 -10.86 22.00
CA PRO A 299 -0.67 -11.64 20.96
C PRO A 299 -2.19 -11.48 20.93
N PHE A 300 -2.84 -11.57 22.10
CA PHE A 300 -4.29 -11.50 22.19
C PHE A 300 -4.88 -10.15 21.74
N GLU A 301 -4.23 -9.05 22.12
CA GLU A 301 -4.68 -7.70 21.75
C GLU A 301 -4.47 -7.42 20.26
N MET A 302 -3.40 -7.94 19.65
CA MET A 302 -3.19 -7.87 18.21
C MET A 302 -4.18 -8.72 17.41
N GLN A 303 -4.62 -9.85 17.95
CA GLN A 303 -5.54 -10.78 17.28
C GLN A 303 -7.01 -10.31 17.31
N ARG A 304 -7.37 -9.43 18.25
CA ARG A 304 -8.73 -8.88 18.36
C ARG A 304 -9.15 -8.02 17.17
N ASP A 305 -8.21 -7.34 16.52
CA ASP A 305 -8.45 -6.56 15.31
C ASP A 305 -7.97 -7.39 14.08
N PRO A 306 -8.88 -7.80 13.17
CA PRO A 306 -8.52 -8.57 11.98
C PRO A 306 -7.44 -7.93 11.10
N ASP A 307 -7.41 -6.59 11.01
CA ASP A 307 -6.45 -5.85 10.18
C ASP A 307 -5.06 -5.84 10.84
N ARG A 308 -4.98 -5.63 12.15
CA ARG A 308 -3.71 -5.75 12.90
C ARG A 308 -3.19 -7.18 12.89
N ALA A 309 -4.08 -8.16 12.99
CA ALA A 309 -3.71 -9.57 12.87
C ALA A 309 -3.16 -9.90 11.48
N ALA A 310 -3.71 -9.31 10.41
CA ALA A 310 -3.16 -9.44 9.06
C ALA A 310 -1.77 -8.82 8.94
N ILE A 311 -1.57 -7.61 9.46
CA ILE A 311 -0.26 -6.95 9.44
C ILE A 311 0.78 -7.76 10.24
N LEU A 312 0.40 -8.35 11.37
CA LEU A 312 1.30 -9.22 12.13
C LEU A 312 1.70 -10.47 11.32
N ARG A 313 0.76 -11.09 10.59
CA ARG A 313 1.07 -12.21 9.68
C ARG A 313 2.04 -11.79 8.58
N ASP A 314 1.89 -10.59 8.03
CA ASP A 314 2.82 -10.06 7.02
C ASP A 314 4.22 -9.83 7.58
N LEU A 315 4.35 -9.40 8.84
CA LEU A 315 5.63 -9.27 9.52
C LEU A 315 6.27 -10.64 9.76
N VAL A 316 5.54 -11.59 10.34
CA VAL A 316 6.02 -12.95 10.66
C VAL A 316 6.34 -13.74 9.39
N GLY A 317 5.63 -13.50 8.29
CA GLY A 317 5.85 -14.14 7.00
C GLY A 317 7.13 -13.71 6.27
N ASP A 318 7.79 -12.61 6.69
CA ASP A 318 9.11 -12.26 6.15
C ASP A 318 10.17 -13.18 6.77
N ALA A 319 10.99 -13.81 5.91
CA ALA A 319 12.03 -14.75 6.31
C ALA A 319 13.08 -14.18 7.29
N ARG A 320 13.08 -12.86 7.52
CA ARG A 320 14.04 -12.13 8.37
C ARG A 320 13.41 -11.51 9.62
N CYS A 321 12.12 -11.78 9.82
CA CYS A 321 11.46 -11.58 11.10
C CYS A 321 11.65 -12.82 11.96
N ARG A 322 12.01 -12.63 13.22
CA ARG A 322 12.05 -13.70 14.21
C ARG A 322 11.14 -13.34 15.37
N GLU A 323 10.20 -14.22 15.69
CA GLU A 323 9.38 -14.08 16.88
C GLU A 323 9.95 -14.89 18.04
N ILE A 324 10.01 -14.26 19.22
CA ILE A 324 10.28 -14.91 20.50
C ILE A 324 9.05 -14.73 21.36
N SER A 325 8.39 -15.85 21.67
CA SER A 325 7.31 -15.86 22.65
C SER A 325 7.87 -16.13 24.05
N LEU A 326 7.60 -15.21 24.97
CA LEU A 326 8.01 -15.33 26.37
C LEU A 326 6.93 -16.04 27.18
N SER A 327 7.30 -17.15 27.79
CA SER A 327 6.52 -17.87 28.81
C SER A 327 6.91 -17.44 30.23
N GLY A 328 6.19 -17.96 31.23
CA GLY A 328 6.60 -17.86 32.63
C GLY A 328 7.98 -18.48 32.85
N LEU A 329 8.67 -18.01 33.90
CA LEU A 329 9.94 -18.54 34.37
C LEU A 329 9.78 -19.97 34.89
N GLU A 330 10.78 -20.82 34.63
CA GLU A 330 10.79 -22.17 35.16
C GLU A 330 11.12 -22.17 36.65
N ARG A 331 10.84 -23.28 37.34
CA ARG A 331 11.02 -23.39 38.81
C ARG A 331 12.44 -23.04 39.28
N ALA A 332 13.46 -23.41 38.50
CA ALA A 332 14.85 -23.09 38.83
C ALA A 332 15.10 -21.57 38.75
N ASP A 333 14.55 -20.91 37.73
CA ASP A 333 14.67 -19.46 37.54
C ASP A 333 13.85 -18.68 38.56
N VAL A 334 12.69 -19.22 38.96
CA VAL A 334 11.88 -18.68 40.08
C VAL A 334 12.69 -18.71 41.37
N ALA A 335 13.40 -19.81 41.67
CA ALA A 335 14.24 -19.91 42.87
C ALA A 335 15.33 -18.83 42.88
N ALA A 336 16.04 -18.68 41.76
CA ALA A 336 17.11 -17.72 41.62
C ALA A 336 16.62 -16.26 41.67
N LEU A 337 15.46 -15.95 41.07
CA LEU A 337 14.85 -14.61 41.17
C LEU A 337 14.40 -14.31 42.61
N VAL A 338 13.77 -15.27 43.29
CA VAL A 338 13.33 -15.12 44.70
C VAL A 338 14.54 -14.90 45.62
N GLN A 339 15.60 -15.69 45.46
CA GLN A 339 16.85 -15.52 46.20
C GLN A 339 17.47 -14.13 45.97
N GLY A 340 17.43 -13.64 44.72
CA GLY A 340 17.92 -12.31 44.38
C GLY A 340 17.13 -11.18 45.03
N ILE A 341 15.81 -11.33 45.16
CA ILE A 341 14.93 -10.34 45.79
C ILE A 341 15.06 -10.36 47.32
N CYS A 342 15.11 -11.55 47.92
CA CYS A 342 15.15 -11.71 49.37
C CYS A 342 16.56 -11.69 49.98
N GLY A 343 17.61 -11.86 49.17
CA GLY A 343 19.00 -11.98 49.63
C GLY A 343 19.31 -13.28 50.38
N ARG A 344 18.39 -14.25 50.43
CA ARG A 344 18.53 -15.56 51.11
C ARG A 344 17.88 -16.68 50.32
N GLU A 345 18.37 -17.91 50.49
CA GLU A 345 17.73 -19.11 49.93
C GLU A 345 16.40 -19.39 50.63
N VAL A 346 15.42 -19.86 49.84
CA VAL A 346 14.05 -20.15 50.28
C VAL A 346 13.76 -21.63 50.05
N GLN A 347 12.95 -22.25 50.93
CA GLN A 347 12.69 -23.69 50.86
C GLN A 347 12.08 -24.12 49.51
N PRO A 348 12.47 -25.29 48.94
CA PRO A 348 12.00 -25.75 47.64
C PRO A 348 10.47 -25.88 47.52
N ASP A 349 9.79 -26.27 48.59
CA ASP A 349 8.34 -26.42 48.60
C ASP A 349 7.61 -25.08 48.47
N LEU A 350 8.17 -24.02 49.07
CA LEU A 350 7.68 -22.65 48.95
C LEU A 350 7.92 -22.11 47.53
N ILE A 351 9.07 -22.38 46.91
CA ILE A 351 9.35 -22.07 45.50
C ILE A 351 8.35 -22.78 44.56
N ALA A 352 8.05 -24.06 44.80
CA ALA A 352 7.09 -24.81 44.00
C ALA A 352 5.65 -24.29 44.15
N ALA A 353 5.31 -23.72 45.31
CA ALA A 353 4.04 -23.06 45.55
C ALA A 353 3.98 -21.66 44.89
N LEU A 354 5.04 -20.86 44.99
CA LEU A 354 5.17 -19.56 44.30
C LEU A 354 5.08 -19.72 42.77
N HIS A 355 5.78 -20.69 42.20
CA HIS A 355 5.71 -20.98 40.77
C HIS A 355 4.29 -21.36 40.34
N ARG A 356 3.54 -22.14 41.15
CA ARG A 356 2.14 -22.48 40.84
C ARG A 356 1.21 -21.27 40.97
N ALA A 357 1.36 -20.46 42.00
CA ALA A 357 0.50 -19.30 42.26
C ALA A 357 0.67 -18.18 41.22
N THR A 358 1.90 -18.00 40.71
CA THR A 358 2.26 -16.91 39.78
C THR A 358 2.39 -17.37 38.33
N SER A 359 2.32 -18.68 38.09
CA SER A 359 2.65 -19.33 36.82
C SER A 359 4.02 -18.89 36.26
N GLY A 360 4.95 -18.53 37.15
CA GLY A 360 6.28 -18.04 36.79
C GLY A 360 6.31 -16.63 36.17
N ASN A 361 5.23 -15.84 36.24
CA ASN A 361 5.25 -14.46 35.74
C ASN A 361 6.17 -13.59 36.61
N PRO A 362 7.28 -13.02 36.07
CA PRO A 362 8.26 -12.28 36.86
C PRO A 362 7.68 -11.11 37.65
N LEU A 363 6.72 -10.37 37.08
CA LEU A 363 6.08 -9.24 37.76
C LEU A 363 5.29 -9.72 38.99
N PHE A 364 4.47 -10.76 38.84
CA PHE A 364 3.67 -11.29 39.95
C PHE A 364 4.54 -11.98 41.00
N LEU A 365 5.56 -12.71 40.56
CA LEU A 365 6.52 -13.34 41.44
C LEU A 365 7.28 -12.32 42.27
N GLY A 366 7.78 -11.25 41.65
CA GLY A 366 8.48 -10.19 42.38
C GLY A 366 7.58 -9.54 43.42
N GLU A 367 6.34 -9.23 43.07
CA GLU A 367 5.38 -8.58 43.97
C GLU A 367 4.99 -9.51 45.15
N THR A 368 4.69 -10.79 44.87
CA THR A 368 4.33 -11.76 45.92
C THR A 368 5.51 -12.04 46.85
N THR A 369 6.72 -12.11 46.30
CA THR A 369 7.94 -12.37 47.07
C THR A 369 8.30 -11.19 47.99
N ARG A 370 8.22 -9.95 47.49
CA ARG A 370 8.43 -8.74 48.32
C ARG A 370 7.40 -8.66 49.45
N LEU A 371 6.13 -8.94 49.17
CA LEU A 371 5.07 -8.97 50.19
C LEU A 371 5.32 -10.03 51.28
N LEU A 372 5.72 -11.24 50.89
CA LEU A 372 6.07 -12.30 51.85
C LEU A 372 7.30 -11.94 52.69
N SER A 373 8.27 -11.24 52.09
CA SER A 373 9.47 -10.76 52.78
C SER A 373 9.16 -9.64 53.78
N GLU A 374 8.28 -8.70 53.44
CA GLU A 374 7.85 -7.61 54.33
C GLU A 374 7.06 -8.12 55.54
N LEU A 375 6.33 -9.21 55.39
CA LEU A 375 5.54 -9.84 56.44
C LEU A 375 6.33 -10.85 57.29
N ASP A 376 7.59 -11.11 56.95
CA ASP A 376 8.46 -12.16 57.53
C ASP A 376 7.85 -13.58 57.46
N ARG A 377 7.19 -13.91 56.35
CA ARG A 377 6.47 -15.17 56.13
C ARG A 377 7.06 -16.00 54.99
N LEU A 378 8.37 -16.23 55.03
CA LEU A 378 9.13 -16.96 54.00
C LEU A 378 9.56 -18.36 54.44
N GLU A 379 9.00 -18.88 55.54
CA GLU A 379 9.48 -20.11 56.18
C GLU A 379 8.68 -21.36 55.79
N SER A 380 7.39 -21.24 55.44
CA SER A 380 6.54 -22.41 55.19
C SER A 380 5.57 -22.26 54.01
N VAL A 381 5.11 -23.40 53.47
CA VAL A 381 4.02 -23.43 52.47
C VAL A 381 2.68 -22.99 53.08
N ASP A 382 2.51 -23.16 54.39
CA ASP A 382 1.30 -22.74 55.10
C ASP A 382 1.19 -21.20 55.17
N ASP A 383 2.31 -20.48 55.06
CA ASP A 383 2.32 -19.03 54.86
C ASP A 383 1.65 -18.64 53.55
N LEU A 384 2.00 -19.30 52.44
CA LEU A 384 1.32 -19.14 51.16
C LEU A 384 -0.12 -19.64 51.18
N ARG A 385 -0.45 -20.71 51.91
CA ARG A 385 -1.83 -21.23 52.00
C ARG A 385 -2.74 -20.34 52.82
N SER A 386 -2.25 -19.75 53.91
CA SER A 386 -3.00 -18.74 54.67
C SER A 386 -3.28 -17.51 53.81
N LEU A 387 -2.36 -17.18 52.88
CA LEU A 387 -2.59 -16.19 51.84
C LEU A 387 -3.57 -16.70 50.77
N ALA A 388 -3.55 -17.98 50.40
CA ALA A 388 -4.38 -18.58 49.33
C ALA A 388 -5.83 -18.96 49.74
N ILE A 389 -6.10 -19.24 51.02
CA ILE A 389 -7.45 -19.55 51.55
C ILE A 389 -8.36 -18.30 51.56
N GLU A 390 -7.78 -17.11 51.42
CA GLU A 390 -8.50 -15.84 51.27
C GLU A 390 -8.58 -15.34 49.81
N LEU A 391 -8.15 -16.12 48.80
CA LEU A 391 -7.92 -15.60 47.45
C LEU A 391 -8.52 -16.42 46.30
N PRO A 392 -9.39 -15.78 45.49
CA PRO A 392 -9.59 -16.10 44.09
C PRO A 392 -8.67 -15.25 43.18
N GLU A 393 -7.89 -15.93 42.33
CA GLU A 393 -7.05 -15.48 41.19
C GLU A 393 -5.90 -14.45 41.43
N GLY A 394 -4.66 -14.93 41.28
CA GLY A 394 -3.41 -14.38 41.83
C GLY A 394 -2.85 -13.05 41.30
N ALA A 395 -3.47 -12.36 40.34
CA ALA A 395 -3.07 -11.00 39.93
C ALA A 395 -3.98 -9.91 40.51
N ARG A 396 -5.28 -10.22 40.61
CA ARG A 396 -6.27 -9.39 41.29
C ARG A 396 -5.93 -9.28 42.78
N SER A 397 -5.49 -10.37 43.40
CA SER A 397 -5.19 -10.46 44.84
C SER A 397 -4.24 -9.40 45.41
N ALA A 398 -3.02 -9.22 44.87
CA ALA A 398 -2.04 -8.29 45.44
C ALA A 398 -2.49 -6.82 45.33
N ILE A 399 -3.20 -6.52 44.24
CA ILE A 399 -3.82 -5.23 43.96
C ILE A 399 -5.07 -5.03 44.87
N PHE A 400 -5.93 -6.04 45.01
CA PHE A 400 -7.09 -6.03 45.91
C PHE A 400 -6.71 -5.94 47.36
N ARG A 401 -5.59 -6.54 47.79
CA ARG A 401 -5.08 -6.44 49.16
C ARG A 401 -4.65 -5.01 49.48
N ARG A 402 -3.97 -4.31 48.55
CA ARG A 402 -3.73 -2.86 48.66
C ARG A 402 -5.04 -2.06 48.70
N PHE A 403 -6.07 -2.49 47.97
CA PHE A 403 -7.41 -1.87 48.01
C PHE A 403 -8.29 -2.26 49.21
N SER A 404 -7.88 -3.25 50.00
CA SER A 404 -8.61 -3.70 51.20
C SER A 404 -8.25 -2.85 52.42
N PHE A 405 -7.13 -2.12 52.34
CA PHE A 405 -6.59 -1.27 53.39
C PHE A 405 -6.69 0.22 53.10
N VAL A 406 -7.31 0.62 51.99
CA VAL A 406 -7.57 2.03 51.69
C VAL A 406 -8.98 2.43 52.10
N SER A 407 -9.14 3.69 52.52
CA SER A 407 -10.44 4.29 52.84
C SER A 407 -11.41 4.26 51.65
N ASP A 408 -12.72 4.33 51.94
CA ASP A 408 -13.76 4.41 50.90
C ASP A 408 -13.58 5.64 50.00
N SER A 409 -13.16 6.79 50.57
CA SER A 409 -12.84 8.00 49.81
C SER A 409 -11.65 7.79 48.86
N CYS A 410 -10.61 7.07 49.29
CA CYS A 410 -9.49 6.70 48.43
C CYS A 410 -9.92 5.73 47.32
N ARG A 411 -10.78 4.76 47.62
CA ARG A 411 -11.33 3.86 46.60
C ARG A 411 -12.15 4.63 45.55
N LEU A 412 -13.05 5.52 45.98
CA LEU A 412 -13.87 6.34 45.08
C LEU A 412 -13.00 7.22 44.16
N PHE A 413 -11.96 7.84 44.71
CA PHE A 413 -11.01 8.64 43.93
C PHE A 413 -10.26 7.81 42.88
N LEU A 414 -9.78 6.62 43.25
CA LEU A 414 -9.06 5.74 42.34
C LEU A 414 -9.97 5.14 41.26
N GLU A 415 -11.24 4.86 41.59
CA GLU A 415 -12.25 4.43 40.63
C GLU A 415 -12.54 5.53 39.59
N ALA A 416 -12.71 6.79 40.02
CA ALA A 416 -12.88 7.91 39.09
C ALA A 416 -11.64 8.12 38.21
N GLY A 417 -10.44 8.05 38.80
CA GLY A 417 -9.19 8.08 38.05
C GLY A 417 -9.08 6.95 37.03
N SER A 418 -9.63 5.75 37.34
CA SER A 418 -9.55 4.59 36.45
C SER A 418 -10.32 4.78 35.14
N VAL A 419 -11.40 5.57 35.19
CA VAL A 419 -12.22 5.95 34.03
C VAL A 419 -11.58 7.11 33.25
N LEU A 420 -10.95 8.06 33.93
CA LEU A 420 -10.24 9.20 33.31
C LEU A 420 -8.95 8.80 32.57
N GLY A 421 -8.36 7.66 32.91
CA GLY A 421 -7.20 7.10 32.20
C GLY A 421 -5.96 6.94 33.07
N LYS A 422 -4.82 6.60 32.44
CA LYS A 422 -3.55 6.32 33.15
C LYS A 422 -2.98 7.55 33.86
N THR A 423 -3.24 8.73 33.31
CA THR A 423 -2.84 10.03 33.83
C THR A 423 -4.08 10.90 33.93
N PHE A 424 -4.33 11.51 35.08
CA PHE A 424 -5.52 12.31 35.30
C PHE A 424 -5.24 13.45 36.28
N SER A 425 -6.01 14.53 36.15
CA SER A 425 -5.96 15.68 37.06
C SER A 425 -6.76 15.39 38.32
N LEU A 426 -6.17 15.71 39.49
CA LEU A 426 -6.83 15.58 40.79
C LEU A 426 -8.14 16.37 40.86
N ARG A 427 -8.17 17.59 40.30
CA ARG A 427 -9.38 18.43 40.29
C ARG A 427 -10.50 17.82 39.45
N VAL A 428 -10.15 17.23 38.31
CA VAL A 428 -11.13 16.57 37.43
C VAL A 428 -11.73 15.36 38.13
N ALA A 429 -10.89 14.50 38.71
CA ALA A 429 -11.34 13.33 39.47
C ALA A 429 -12.18 13.70 40.70
N ALA A 430 -11.86 14.82 41.38
CA ALA A 430 -12.59 15.29 42.55
C ALA A 430 -14.04 15.65 42.28
N GLU A 431 -14.25 16.45 41.23
CA GLU A 431 -15.59 16.85 40.81
C GLU A 431 -16.42 15.68 40.27
N LEU A 432 -15.74 14.64 39.76
CA LEU A 432 -16.35 13.41 39.28
C LEU A 432 -16.93 12.53 40.39
N ILE A 433 -16.55 12.74 41.65
CA ILE A 433 -17.10 11.98 42.79
C ILE A 433 -17.87 12.85 43.78
N ASP A 434 -17.85 14.18 43.61
CA ASP A 434 -18.55 15.15 44.48
C ASP A 434 -18.09 15.08 45.95
N GLU A 435 -16.79 14.85 46.16
CA GLU A 435 -16.17 14.80 47.50
C GLU A 435 -15.43 16.10 47.82
N PRO A 436 -15.39 16.55 49.10
CA PRO A 436 -14.63 17.71 49.52
C PRO A 436 -13.14 17.57 49.21
N PHE A 437 -12.50 18.68 48.84
CA PHE A 437 -11.08 18.70 48.45
C PHE A 437 -10.15 18.14 49.53
N ASP A 438 -10.43 18.41 50.82
CA ASP A 438 -9.63 17.92 51.94
C ASP A 438 -9.67 16.40 52.08
N SER A 439 -10.83 15.77 51.89
CA SER A 439 -11.00 14.31 51.86
C SER A 439 -10.22 13.69 50.71
N ILE A 440 -10.15 14.37 49.57
CA ILE A 440 -9.42 13.90 48.39
C ILE A 440 -7.91 14.02 48.56
N MET A 441 -7.42 15.08 49.19
CA MET A 441 -6.00 15.20 49.51
C MET A 441 -5.54 14.06 50.44
N ALA A 442 -6.34 13.74 51.46
CA ALA A 442 -6.08 12.59 52.33
C ALA A 442 -6.09 11.26 51.55
N ALA A 443 -7.07 11.06 50.66
CA ALA A 443 -7.15 9.92 49.76
C ALA A 443 -5.96 9.80 48.80
N VAL A 444 -5.45 10.92 48.29
CA VAL A 444 -4.30 10.95 47.39
C VAL A 444 -3.01 10.60 48.13
N ASP A 445 -2.83 11.13 49.33
CA ASP A 445 -1.67 10.81 50.17
C ASP A 445 -1.70 9.33 50.58
N GLU A 446 -2.88 8.80 50.93
CA GLU A 446 -3.11 7.38 51.19
C GLU A 446 -2.79 6.50 49.96
N ALA A 447 -3.29 6.87 48.78
CA ALA A 447 -3.00 6.18 47.53
C ALA A 447 -1.51 6.20 47.17
N ARG A 448 -0.80 7.28 47.48
CA ARG A 448 0.66 7.39 47.26
C ARG A 448 1.45 6.55 48.26
N ALA A 449 1.07 6.57 49.53
CA ALA A 449 1.68 5.74 50.58
C ALA A 449 1.59 4.25 50.24
N ASN A 450 0.46 3.83 49.66
CA ASN A 450 0.22 2.47 49.19
C ASN A 450 0.78 2.17 47.78
N ARG A 451 1.55 3.09 47.18
CA ARG A 451 2.12 2.99 45.82
C ARG A 451 1.07 2.67 44.73
N LEU A 452 -0.13 3.23 44.87
CA LEU A 452 -1.21 3.13 43.87
C LEU A 452 -1.12 4.29 42.87
N LEU A 453 -0.75 5.49 43.34
CA LEU A 453 -0.55 6.69 42.52
C LEU A 453 0.85 7.29 42.69
N ARG A 454 1.35 7.93 41.63
CA ARG A 454 2.52 8.79 41.64
C ARG A 454 2.16 10.17 41.10
N ARG A 455 2.79 11.20 41.66
CA ARG A 455 2.65 12.58 41.16
C ARG A 455 3.54 12.77 39.95
N LEU A 456 3.06 13.48 38.92
CA LEU A 456 3.86 13.82 37.76
C LEU A 456 4.70 15.09 38.06
N PRO A 457 6.03 15.08 37.85
CA PRO A 457 6.90 16.20 38.21
C PRO A 457 6.60 17.50 37.45
N GLU A 458 6.12 17.38 36.21
CA GLU A 458 5.98 18.50 35.27
C GLU A 458 4.67 19.28 35.44
N ARG A 459 3.67 18.74 36.14
CA ARG A 459 2.34 19.34 36.30
C ARG A 459 1.83 19.14 37.71
N ASN A 460 1.74 20.22 38.48
CA ASN A 460 1.51 20.18 39.94
C ASN A 460 0.22 19.45 40.39
N ASP A 461 -0.80 19.34 39.54
CA ASP A 461 -2.11 18.73 39.89
C ASP A 461 -2.39 17.39 39.17
N ASP A 462 -1.43 16.84 38.43
CA ASP A 462 -1.63 15.61 37.65
C ASP A 462 -0.98 14.39 38.32
N TYR A 463 -1.73 13.29 38.31
CA TYR A 463 -1.35 12.02 38.90
C TYR A 463 -1.37 10.92 37.84
N SER A 464 -0.57 9.88 38.07
CA SER A 464 -0.57 8.68 37.26
C SER A 464 -0.64 7.45 38.14
N PHE A 465 -1.33 6.40 37.66
CA PHE A 465 -1.25 5.10 38.28
C PHE A 465 0.19 4.59 38.24
N TRP A 466 0.68 4.07 39.36
CA TRP A 466 2.04 3.50 39.46
C TRP A 466 2.28 2.44 38.39
N HIS A 467 1.28 1.58 38.17
CA HIS A 467 1.24 0.62 37.08
C HIS A 467 -0.14 0.63 36.42
N ASP A 468 -0.17 0.54 35.09
CA ASP A 468 -1.42 0.52 34.33
C ASP A 468 -2.31 -0.71 34.67
N VAL A 469 -1.70 -1.80 35.16
CA VAL A 469 -2.44 -2.97 35.66
C VAL A 469 -3.36 -2.60 36.83
N ILE A 470 -2.96 -1.65 37.70
CA ILE A 470 -3.79 -1.17 38.82
C ILE A 470 -5.04 -0.48 38.29
N ARG A 471 -4.86 0.42 37.30
CA ARG A 471 -5.96 1.11 36.61
C ARG A 471 -6.93 0.11 35.98
N ARG A 472 -6.43 -0.82 35.17
CA ARG A 472 -7.27 -1.83 34.50
C ARG A 472 -8.02 -2.69 35.50
N THR A 473 -7.34 -3.13 36.57
CA THR A 473 -7.97 -3.92 37.62
C THR A 473 -9.11 -3.15 38.30
N LEU A 474 -8.92 -1.87 38.62
CA LEU A 474 -10.00 -1.03 39.15
C LEU A 474 -11.16 -0.90 38.16
N TYR A 475 -10.83 -0.55 36.92
CA TYR A 475 -11.81 -0.31 35.88
C TYR A 475 -12.65 -1.55 35.53
N GLU A 476 -12.02 -2.72 35.43
CA GLU A 476 -12.68 -4.00 35.11
C GLU A 476 -13.55 -4.53 36.25
N ASN A 477 -13.23 -4.18 37.51
CA ASN A 477 -14.01 -4.59 38.67
C ASN A 477 -15.12 -3.61 39.04
N LEU A 478 -15.23 -2.46 38.37
CA LEU A 478 -16.35 -1.54 38.55
C LEU A 478 -17.68 -2.23 38.19
N PRO A 479 -18.70 -2.19 39.08
CA PRO A 479 -20.03 -2.62 38.71
C PRO A 479 -20.51 -1.88 37.46
N ARG A 480 -21.13 -2.60 36.52
CA ARG A 480 -21.53 -2.05 35.21
C ARG A 480 -22.30 -0.73 35.32
N GLY A 481 -23.24 -0.63 36.25
CA GLY A 481 -24.00 0.61 36.48
C GLY A 481 -23.15 1.79 36.96
N LYS A 482 -22.16 1.54 37.84
CA LYS A 482 -21.23 2.56 38.31
C LYS A 482 -20.28 3.01 37.21
N ARG A 483 -19.78 2.07 36.40
CA ARG A 483 -18.95 2.36 35.22
C ARG A 483 -19.69 3.25 34.23
N THR A 484 -20.90 2.85 33.83
CA THR A 484 -21.78 3.64 32.95
C THR A 484 -22.02 5.04 33.50
N SER A 485 -22.33 5.17 34.80
CA SER A 485 -22.56 6.47 35.44
C SER A 485 -21.32 7.36 35.45
N LEU A 486 -20.14 6.80 35.74
CA LEU A 486 -18.88 7.54 35.72
C LEU A 486 -18.54 8.03 34.30
N HIS A 487 -18.64 7.17 33.28
CA HIS A 487 -18.41 7.60 31.90
C HIS A 487 -19.34 8.74 31.48
N ARG A 488 -20.63 8.66 31.82
CA ARG A 488 -21.58 9.73 31.53
C ARG A 488 -21.20 11.04 32.22
N ARG A 489 -20.80 10.99 33.49
CA ARG A 489 -20.32 12.17 34.23
C ARG A 489 -19.06 12.77 33.62
N VAL A 490 -18.11 11.93 33.18
CA VAL A 490 -16.89 12.39 32.50
C VAL A 490 -17.27 13.14 31.22
N ALA A 491 -18.11 12.55 30.36
CA ALA A 491 -18.54 13.18 29.11
C ALA A 491 -19.18 14.56 29.33
N LEU A 492 -20.13 14.66 30.27
CA LEU A 492 -20.81 15.91 30.61
C LEU A 492 -19.86 16.97 31.19
N GLN A 493 -18.90 16.55 32.02
CA GLN A 493 -17.92 17.47 32.58
C GLN A 493 -16.95 17.99 31.50
N MET A 494 -16.53 17.12 30.56
CA MET A 494 -15.68 17.50 29.43
C MET A 494 -16.41 18.45 28.48
N GLU A 495 -17.71 18.25 28.27
CA GLU A 495 -18.56 19.17 27.49
C GLU A 495 -18.67 20.55 28.16
N ALA A 496 -18.80 20.60 29.50
CA ALA A 496 -18.94 21.84 30.26
C ALA A 496 -17.63 22.64 30.42
N ARG A 497 -16.46 21.98 30.31
CA ARG A 497 -15.14 22.58 30.54
C ARG A 497 -14.45 22.96 29.24
N ASP A 498 -14.50 24.26 28.94
CA ASP A 498 -13.83 24.95 27.83
C ASP A 498 -14.41 24.71 26.42
N THR A 499 -15.48 25.44 26.09
CA THR A 499 -16.03 25.57 24.72
C THR A 499 -15.00 25.96 23.67
N HIS A 500 -13.90 26.63 24.07
CA HIS A 500 -12.82 27.06 23.18
C HIS A 500 -11.75 25.97 22.89
N LYS A 501 -11.80 24.81 23.55
CA LYS A 501 -10.85 23.69 23.33
C LYS A 501 -11.55 22.35 23.05
N LEU A 502 -12.80 22.37 22.59
CA LEU A 502 -13.56 21.15 22.32
C LEU A 502 -12.95 20.30 21.21
N SER A 503 -12.41 20.91 20.13
CA SER A 503 -11.90 20.21 18.93
C SER A 503 -11.02 18.98 19.20
N PRO A 504 -9.90 19.07 19.96
CA PRO A 504 -9.04 17.91 20.23
C PRO A 504 -9.67 16.83 21.13
N ARG A 505 -10.79 17.12 21.80
CA ARG A 505 -11.44 16.21 22.76
C ARG A 505 -12.71 15.55 22.22
N LEU A 506 -13.15 15.88 21.01
CA LEU A 506 -14.42 15.39 20.45
C LEU A 506 -14.50 13.85 20.42
N ALA A 507 -13.41 13.19 20.01
CA ALA A 507 -13.35 11.73 19.97
C ALA A 507 -13.39 11.08 21.38
N GLU A 508 -12.78 11.74 22.37
CA GLU A 508 -12.75 11.30 23.77
C GLU A 508 -14.15 11.46 24.41
N ILE A 509 -14.83 12.59 24.16
CA ILE A 509 -16.22 12.81 24.60
C ILE A 509 -17.13 11.73 23.99
N ALA A 510 -16.99 11.45 22.69
CA ALA A 510 -17.75 10.39 22.03
C ALA A 510 -17.52 9.02 22.67
N HIS A 511 -16.28 8.67 22.98
CA HIS A 511 -15.92 7.43 23.68
C HIS A 511 -16.64 7.31 25.03
N HIS A 512 -16.64 8.37 25.84
CA HIS A 512 -17.30 8.32 27.14
C HIS A 512 -18.83 8.18 27.03
N PHE A 513 -19.47 8.85 26.07
CA PHE A 513 -20.89 8.64 25.81
C PHE A 513 -21.21 7.21 25.30
N GLU A 514 -20.35 6.64 24.44
CA GLU A 514 -20.47 5.26 23.98
C GLU A 514 -20.41 4.27 25.15
N GLN A 515 -19.44 4.42 26.06
CA GLN A 515 -19.30 3.56 27.24
C GLN A 515 -20.43 3.72 28.26
N ALA A 516 -21.11 4.87 28.29
CA ALA A 516 -22.31 5.07 29.09
C ALA A 516 -23.48 4.22 28.53
N GLY A 517 -23.70 4.26 27.21
CA GLY A 517 -24.47 3.25 26.49
C GLY A 517 -25.99 3.29 26.64
N SER A 518 -26.58 4.31 27.29
CA SER A 518 -28.03 4.53 27.18
C SER A 518 -28.40 5.06 25.78
N PRO A 519 -29.64 4.88 25.28
CA PRO A 519 -30.00 5.37 23.94
C PRO A 519 -29.70 6.86 23.73
N SER A 520 -29.96 7.70 24.74
CA SER A 520 -29.61 9.13 24.68
C SER A 520 -28.09 9.37 24.65
N ASP A 521 -27.32 8.57 25.38
CA ASP A 521 -25.85 8.70 25.37
C ASP A 521 -25.29 8.23 24.01
N LEU A 522 -25.83 7.17 23.42
CA LEU A 522 -25.41 6.70 22.08
C LEU A 522 -25.68 7.74 20.98
N HIS A 523 -26.80 8.47 21.04
CA HIS A 523 -27.04 9.60 20.15
C HIS A 523 -25.97 10.70 20.31
N GLN A 524 -25.59 11.03 21.54
CA GLN A 524 -24.51 11.99 21.79
C GLN A 524 -23.17 11.47 21.27
N ALA A 525 -22.88 10.17 21.46
CA ALA A 525 -21.65 9.56 20.94
C ALA A 525 -21.56 9.65 19.40
N ILE A 526 -22.67 9.47 18.69
CA ILE A 526 -22.76 9.64 17.23
C ILE A 526 -22.47 11.09 16.84
N GLU A 527 -23.12 12.06 17.50
CA GLU A 527 -22.96 13.49 17.21
C GLU A 527 -21.51 13.96 17.45
N TYR A 528 -20.90 13.56 18.57
CA TYR A 528 -19.51 13.90 18.87
C TYR A 528 -18.52 13.19 17.94
N SER A 529 -18.80 11.93 17.54
CA SER A 529 -17.98 11.22 16.55
C SER A 529 -18.04 11.89 15.18
N GLU A 530 -19.21 12.35 14.74
CA GLU A 530 -19.35 13.09 13.48
C GLU A 530 -18.56 14.41 13.49
N ARG A 531 -18.63 15.16 14.60
CA ARG A 531 -17.86 16.40 14.76
C ARG A 531 -16.36 16.12 14.79
N ALA A 532 -15.92 15.04 15.45
CA ALA A 532 -14.54 14.59 15.42
C ALA A 532 -14.09 14.24 14.00
N ALA A 533 -14.96 13.55 13.23
CA ALA A 533 -14.69 13.20 11.85
C ALA A 533 -14.53 14.44 10.95
N GLN A 534 -15.38 15.45 11.12
CA GLN A 534 -15.31 16.71 10.39
C GLN A 534 -14.05 17.51 10.73
N GLU A 535 -13.64 17.53 12.01
CA GLU A 535 -12.40 18.19 12.41
C GLU A 535 -11.18 17.47 11.87
N ALA A 536 -11.18 16.13 11.93
CA ALA A 536 -10.15 15.30 11.31
C ALA A 536 -10.06 15.56 9.80
N LEU A 537 -11.19 15.73 9.11
CA LEU A 537 -11.23 16.10 7.70
C LEU A 537 -10.56 17.47 7.43
N ARG A 538 -10.80 18.47 8.29
CA ARG A 538 -10.24 19.84 8.15
C ARG A 538 -8.73 19.91 8.36
N VAL A 539 -8.20 19.07 9.24
CA VAL A 539 -6.75 18.90 9.44
C VAL A 539 -6.19 17.76 8.59
N PHE A 540 -7.00 17.28 7.65
CA PHE A 540 -6.66 16.27 6.64
C PHE A 540 -6.24 14.89 7.18
N ALA A 541 -6.62 14.58 8.42
CA ALA A 541 -6.54 13.26 9.04
C ALA A 541 -7.66 12.33 8.51
N TYR A 542 -7.60 11.98 7.23
CA TYR A 542 -8.70 11.27 6.54
C TYR A 542 -8.98 9.84 7.05
N ASP A 543 -7.96 9.11 7.52
CA ASP A 543 -8.17 7.77 8.10
C ASP A 543 -8.86 7.88 9.46
N GLU A 544 -8.49 8.88 10.26
CA GLU A 544 -9.12 9.21 11.53
C GLU A 544 -10.57 9.67 11.31
N SER A 545 -10.82 10.46 10.26
CA SER A 545 -12.16 10.86 9.83
C SER A 545 -13.01 9.64 9.45
N ALA A 546 -12.49 8.74 8.62
CA ALA A 546 -13.16 7.51 8.24
C ALA A 546 -13.45 6.61 9.45
N ALA A 547 -12.51 6.47 10.39
CA ALA A 547 -12.70 5.70 11.62
C ALA A 547 -13.83 6.28 12.50
N CYS A 548 -13.91 7.62 12.59
CA CYS A 548 -14.97 8.29 13.34
C CYS A 548 -16.35 8.10 12.67
N TYR A 549 -16.46 8.25 11.34
CA TYR A 549 -17.71 7.98 10.63
C TYR A 549 -18.14 6.51 10.68
N GLN A 550 -17.19 5.57 10.61
CA GLN A 550 -17.48 4.15 10.79
C GLN A 550 -18.03 3.87 12.19
N ARG A 551 -17.42 4.47 13.23
CA ARG A 551 -17.93 4.37 14.60
C ARG A 551 -19.36 4.91 14.71
N SER A 552 -19.67 6.06 14.10
CA SER A 552 -21.04 6.59 14.07
C SER A 552 -22.03 5.61 13.42
N LEU A 553 -21.65 4.93 12.34
CA LEU A 553 -22.50 3.90 11.70
C LEU A 553 -22.70 2.67 12.60
N ASP A 554 -21.65 2.19 13.27
CA ASP A 554 -21.73 1.04 14.16
C ASP A 554 -22.64 1.32 15.37
N LEU A 555 -22.58 2.55 15.91
CA LEU A 555 -23.46 3.02 17.00
C LEU A 555 -24.91 3.16 16.53
N LEU A 556 -25.14 3.61 15.29
CA LEU A 556 -26.48 3.70 14.71
C LEU A 556 -27.10 2.30 14.55
N ASP A 557 -26.30 1.32 14.11
CA ASP A 557 -26.73 -0.08 13.98
C ASP A 557 -27.06 -0.68 15.36
N LEU A 558 -26.32 -0.32 16.43
CA LEU A 558 -26.60 -0.73 17.82
C LEU A 558 -27.90 -0.16 18.39
N LEU A 559 -28.25 1.08 18.04
CA LEU A 559 -29.51 1.71 18.47
C LEU A 559 -30.74 0.98 17.93
N GLY A 560 -30.61 0.26 16.80
CA GLY A 560 -31.71 -0.48 16.18
C GLY A 560 -32.86 0.43 15.71
N VAL A 561 -32.63 1.75 15.65
CA VAL A 561 -33.61 2.74 15.18
C VAL A 561 -33.45 2.90 13.67
N ALA A 562 -34.57 2.94 12.95
CA ALA A 562 -34.59 3.13 11.50
C ALA A 562 -34.30 4.59 11.10
N GLU A 563 -33.12 5.11 11.42
CA GLU A 563 -32.62 6.41 10.97
C GLU A 563 -31.95 6.31 9.60
N GLU A 564 -32.70 5.80 8.62
CA GLU A 564 -32.16 5.53 7.28
C GLU A 564 -31.59 6.78 6.59
N GLU A 565 -32.11 7.97 6.87
CA GLU A 565 -31.57 9.21 6.30
C GLU A 565 -30.17 9.52 6.84
N ARG A 566 -30.00 9.47 8.17
CA ARG A 566 -28.70 9.68 8.81
C ARG A 566 -27.70 8.58 8.45
N LEU A 567 -28.17 7.33 8.32
CA LEU A 567 -27.37 6.22 7.80
C LEU A 567 -26.83 6.52 6.39
N CYS A 568 -27.65 7.09 5.50
CA CYS A 568 -27.25 7.45 4.15
C CYS A 568 -26.20 8.56 4.17
N GLU A 569 -26.42 9.62 4.94
CA GLU A 569 -25.50 10.76 5.05
C GLU A 569 -24.15 10.35 5.65
N LEU A 570 -24.14 9.56 6.72
CA LEU A 570 -22.93 9.00 7.32
C LEU A 570 -22.20 8.07 6.35
N SER A 571 -22.94 7.25 5.58
CA SER A 571 -22.33 6.38 4.57
C SER A 571 -21.68 7.18 3.44
N LEU A 572 -22.29 8.30 3.02
CA LEU A 572 -21.69 9.23 2.05
C LEU A 572 -20.42 9.88 2.60
N ALA A 573 -20.46 10.36 3.84
CA ALA A 573 -19.32 11.01 4.50
C ALA A 573 -18.17 10.02 4.73
N LEU A 574 -18.47 8.79 5.13
CA LEU A 574 -17.49 7.71 5.22
C LEU A 574 -16.87 7.39 3.86
N ALA A 575 -17.69 7.33 2.79
CA ALA A 575 -17.21 7.05 1.45
C ALA A 575 -16.29 8.15 0.92
N GLU A 576 -16.60 9.41 1.23
CA GLU A 576 -15.76 10.58 0.93
C GLU A 576 -14.45 10.51 1.72
N ALA A 577 -14.49 10.26 3.04
CA ALA A 577 -13.29 10.10 3.85
C ALA A 577 -12.40 8.94 3.37
N HIS A 578 -12.97 7.79 2.98
CA HIS A 578 -12.20 6.69 2.38
C HIS A 578 -11.64 7.06 1.00
N SER A 579 -12.36 7.85 0.20
CA SER A 579 -11.86 8.33 -1.10
C SER A 579 -10.65 9.24 -0.89
N LEU A 580 -10.76 10.19 0.03
CA LEU A 580 -9.68 11.10 0.43
C LEU A 580 -8.48 10.35 1.05
N ALA A 581 -8.73 9.26 1.79
CA ALA A 581 -7.69 8.37 2.31
C ALA A 581 -7.03 7.49 1.23
N GLY A 582 -7.53 7.46 -0.01
CA GLY A 582 -7.08 6.59 -1.09
C GLY A 582 -7.49 5.12 -0.92
N GLU A 583 -8.46 4.84 -0.04
CA GLU A 583 -9.04 3.51 0.23
C GLU A 583 -10.22 3.20 -0.71
N ARG A 584 -9.92 3.15 -2.01
CA ARG A 584 -10.91 3.06 -3.09
C ARG A 584 -11.99 2.00 -2.90
N LYS A 585 -11.60 0.78 -2.53
CA LYS A 585 -12.55 -0.33 -2.35
C LYS A 585 -13.50 -0.08 -1.18
N SER A 586 -12.99 0.47 -0.08
CA SER A 586 -13.81 0.84 1.08
C SER A 586 -14.79 1.96 0.71
N ALA A 587 -14.33 2.96 -0.05
CA ALA A 587 -15.19 4.02 -0.57
C ALA A 587 -16.30 3.49 -1.48
N GLU A 588 -15.97 2.60 -2.42
CA GLU A 588 -16.94 1.97 -3.32
C GLU A 588 -18.04 1.24 -2.55
N VAL A 589 -17.67 0.45 -1.53
CA VAL A 589 -18.64 -0.23 -0.66
C VAL A 589 -19.54 0.76 0.07
N ALA A 590 -18.96 1.83 0.63
CA ALA A 590 -19.71 2.85 1.36
C ALA A 590 -20.67 3.65 0.44
N TYR A 591 -20.24 4.01 -0.78
CA TYR A 591 -21.12 4.65 -1.77
C TYR A 591 -22.26 3.74 -2.22
N LEU A 592 -22.02 2.44 -2.40
CA LEU A 592 -23.09 1.49 -2.73
C LEU A 592 -24.09 1.34 -1.57
N ARG A 593 -23.61 1.29 -0.32
CA ARG A 593 -24.49 1.32 0.87
C ARG A 593 -25.34 2.58 0.87
N ALA A 594 -24.75 3.75 0.66
CA ALA A 594 -25.46 5.03 0.59
C ALA A 594 -26.51 5.04 -0.54
N ALA A 595 -26.15 4.59 -1.75
CA ALA A 595 -27.05 4.52 -2.89
C ALA A 595 -28.26 3.62 -2.62
N GLU A 596 -28.05 2.48 -1.98
CA GLU A 596 -29.12 1.53 -1.66
C GLU A 596 -30.12 2.10 -0.65
N VAL A 597 -29.62 2.80 0.38
CA VAL A 597 -30.49 3.50 1.34
C VAL A 597 -31.24 4.66 0.68
N ALA A 598 -30.57 5.45 -0.16
CA ALA A 598 -31.18 6.54 -0.92
C ALA A 598 -32.31 6.05 -1.85
N ARG A 599 -32.16 4.87 -2.48
CA ARG A 599 -33.21 4.23 -3.29
C ARG A 599 -34.44 3.92 -2.47
N ARG A 600 -34.29 3.26 -1.32
CA ARG A 600 -35.43 2.88 -0.45
C ARG A 600 -36.18 4.11 0.04
N ARG A 601 -35.47 5.19 0.37
CA ARG A 601 -36.03 6.46 0.85
C ARG A 601 -36.54 7.38 -0.25
N SER A 602 -36.39 7.01 -1.51
CA SER A 602 -36.75 7.86 -2.66
C SER A 602 -36.08 9.25 -2.59
N ARG A 603 -34.80 9.29 -2.22
CA ARG A 603 -33.97 10.51 -2.15
C ARG A 603 -33.02 10.61 -3.35
N PRO A 604 -33.46 11.22 -4.48
CA PRO A 604 -32.68 11.24 -5.71
C PRO A 604 -31.41 12.11 -5.59
N ASP A 605 -31.40 13.10 -4.71
CA ASP A 605 -30.26 13.96 -4.40
C ASP A 605 -29.10 13.17 -3.75
N LEU A 606 -29.40 12.34 -2.75
CA LEU A 606 -28.40 11.48 -2.09
C LEU A 606 -27.94 10.36 -3.02
N LEU A 607 -28.84 9.81 -3.83
CA LEU A 607 -28.49 8.84 -4.87
C LEU A 607 -27.54 9.45 -5.91
N ALA A 608 -27.76 10.70 -6.29
CA ALA A 608 -26.88 11.44 -7.19
C ALA A 608 -25.48 11.66 -6.58
N ARG A 609 -25.40 12.06 -5.30
CA ARG A 609 -24.11 12.20 -4.59
C ARG A 609 -23.36 10.86 -4.53
N ALA A 610 -24.05 9.77 -4.20
CA ALA A 610 -23.46 8.43 -4.19
C ALA A 610 -22.95 8.04 -5.59
N ALA A 611 -23.74 8.30 -6.64
CA ALA A 611 -23.37 7.98 -8.02
C ALA A 611 -22.16 8.80 -8.52
N LEU A 612 -22.04 10.05 -8.11
CA LEU A 612 -20.94 10.94 -8.49
C LEU A 612 -19.63 10.56 -7.77
N GLY A 613 -19.70 10.17 -6.50
CA GLY A 613 -18.53 9.72 -5.74
C GLY A 613 -18.09 8.28 -6.05
N PHE A 614 -19.02 7.44 -6.51
CA PHE A 614 -18.72 6.05 -6.86
C PHE A 614 -17.82 5.97 -8.10
N GLY A 615 -16.59 5.46 -7.91
CA GLY A 615 -15.55 5.34 -8.93
C GLY A 615 -14.89 6.67 -9.32
N TRP A 616 -14.16 6.71 -10.44
CA TRP A 616 -13.32 7.86 -10.86
C TRP A 616 -14.13 9.13 -11.03
N HIS A 617 -13.59 10.32 -10.75
CA HIS A 617 -14.29 11.58 -10.99
C HIS A 617 -14.30 11.95 -12.49
N ALA A 618 -15.18 12.87 -12.91
CA ALA A 618 -15.41 13.24 -14.32
C ALA A 618 -14.14 13.70 -15.04
N ASP A 619 -13.32 14.47 -14.34
CA ASP A 619 -12.02 14.98 -14.73
C ASP A 619 -10.91 13.92 -14.71
N GLU A 620 -11.09 12.83 -13.94
CA GLU A 620 -10.15 11.72 -13.85
C GLU A 620 -10.36 10.63 -14.91
N GLY A 621 -11.46 10.66 -15.67
CA GLY A 621 -11.68 9.76 -16.81
C GLY A 621 -13.09 9.16 -16.92
N PRO A 622 -13.31 8.29 -17.93
CA PRO A 622 -14.64 7.73 -18.25
C PRO A 622 -15.19 6.80 -17.14
N LEU A 623 -16.49 6.48 -17.19
CA LEU A 623 -17.06 5.36 -16.41
C LEU A 623 -16.53 4.04 -16.98
N ILE A 624 -15.96 3.18 -16.12
CA ILE A 624 -15.24 1.97 -16.56
C ILE A 624 -15.97 0.67 -16.14
N GLY A 625 -17.00 0.78 -15.30
CA GLY A 625 -17.82 -0.36 -14.85
C GLY A 625 -19.30 -0.23 -15.21
N ASP A 626 -19.93 -1.36 -15.56
CA ASP A 626 -21.37 -1.41 -15.83
C ASP A 626 -22.22 -0.99 -14.63
N GLU A 627 -21.78 -1.31 -13.41
CA GLU A 627 -22.45 -0.88 -12.19
C GLU A 627 -22.39 0.64 -12.01
N GLN A 628 -21.20 1.23 -12.21
CA GLN A 628 -21.00 2.68 -12.12
C GLN A 628 -21.89 3.41 -13.14
N ARG A 629 -21.91 2.89 -14.38
CA ARG A 629 -22.76 3.42 -15.45
C ARG A 629 -24.25 3.31 -15.11
N ARG A 630 -24.72 2.14 -14.66
CA ARG A 630 -26.12 1.94 -14.28
C ARG A 630 -26.53 2.86 -13.14
N LEU A 631 -25.66 3.06 -12.14
CA LEU A 631 -25.93 3.92 -11.01
C LEU A 631 -26.07 5.40 -11.43
N VAL A 632 -25.18 5.90 -12.30
CA VAL A 632 -25.28 7.27 -12.86
C VAL A 632 -26.51 7.42 -13.76
N GLU A 633 -26.82 6.44 -14.61
CA GLU A 633 -28.03 6.43 -15.47
C GLU A 633 -29.33 6.41 -14.64
N GLU A 634 -29.33 5.67 -13.53
CA GLU A 634 -30.45 5.64 -12.58
C GLU A 634 -30.60 7.00 -11.88
N ALA A 635 -29.53 7.49 -11.26
CA ALA A 635 -29.53 8.77 -10.56
C ALA A 635 -29.96 9.92 -11.48
N SER A 636 -29.44 9.96 -12.71
CA SER A 636 -29.79 10.99 -13.69
C SER A 636 -31.25 10.93 -14.13
N ARG A 637 -31.90 9.76 -14.14
CA ARG A 637 -33.33 9.64 -14.48
C ARG A 637 -34.24 10.04 -13.33
N ARG A 638 -33.84 9.76 -12.09
CA ARG A 638 -34.64 10.06 -10.89
C ARG A 638 -34.50 11.51 -10.41
N LEU A 639 -33.36 12.15 -10.65
CA LEU A 639 -33.11 13.52 -10.24
C LEU A 639 -33.83 14.52 -11.17
N SER A 640 -34.56 15.46 -10.59
CA SER A 640 -35.22 16.56 -11.29
C SER A 640 -34.25 17.68 -11.72
N ASP A 641 -34.66 18.50 -12.67
CA ASP A 641 -33.83 19.58 -13.26
C ASP A 641 -33.83 20.88 -12.41
N ASP A 642 -34.46 20.85 -11.24
CA ASP A 642 -34.44 21.87 -10.19
C ASP A 642 -33.16 21.82 -9.33
N GLN A 643 -32.38 20.74 -9.44
CA GLN A 643 -31.04 20.59 -8.86
C GLN A 643 -29.96 20.65 -9.95
N PRO A 644 -29.73 21.83 -10.58
CA PRO A 644 -28.94 21.96 -11.80
C PRO A 644 -27.48 21.49 -11.64
N LYS A 645 -26.87 21.69 -10.45
CA LYS A 645 -25.51 21.25 -10.15
C LYS A 645 -25.34 19.73 -10.26
N LEU A 646 -26.07 18.97 -9.42
CA LEU A 646 -25.95 17.52 -9.38
C LEU A 646 -26.36 16.89 -10.72
N LYS A 647 -27.42 17.42 -11.34
CA LYS A 647 -27.87 16.95 -12.66
C LYS A 647 -26.82 17.20 -13.74
N SER A 648 -26.21 18.39 -13.78
CA SER A 648 -25.13 18.70 -14.72
C SER A 648 -23.95 17.72 -14.57
N LEU A 649 -23.48 17.51 -13.34
CA LEU A 649 -22.35 16.60 -13.08
C LEU A 649 -22.66 15.15 -13.50
N LEU A 650 -23.88 14.66 -13.24
CA LEU A 650 -24.30 13.33 -13.70
C LEU A 650 -24.30 13.23 -15.24
N LEU A 651 -24.81 14.24 -15.93
CA LEU A 651 -24.78 14.29 -17.40
C LEU A 651 -23.35 14.38 -17.95
N CYS A 652 -22.45 15.10 -17.27
CA CYS A 652 -21.02 15.13 -17.62
C CYS A 652 -20.41 13.72 -17.57
N ARG A 653 -20.71 12.94 -16.52
CA ARG A 653 -20.28 11.54 -16.39
C ARG A 653 -20.87 10.66 -17.51
N LEU A 654 -22.14 10.84 -17.85
CA LEU A 654 -22.78 10.09 -18.93
C LEU A 654 -22.21 10.43 -20.31
N ALA A 655 -21.91 11.70 -20.57
CA ALA A 655 -21.35 12.17 -21.83
C ALA A 655 -19.90 11.70 -22.08
N THR A 656 -19.12 11.56 -21.03
CA THR A 656 -17.71 11.13 -21.11
C THR A 656 -17.56 9.60 -21.14
N THR A 657 -18.66 8.86 -21.06
CA THR A 657 -18.66 7.40 -21.00
C THR A 657 -18.93 6.77 -22.36
N PRO A 658 -18.08 5.84 -22.81
CA PRO A 658 -18.33 5.06 -24.01
C PRO A 658 -19.47 4.06 -23.75
N ALA A 659 -20.71 4.51 -23.94
CA ALA A 659 -21.85 3.63 -24.17
C ALA A 659 -22.02 3.42 -25.69
N GLU A 660 -22.83 2.44 -26.10
CA GLU A 660 -23.27 2.22 -27.49
C GLU A 660 -24.23 3.35 -27.97
N ARG A 661 -23.95 4.59 -27.59
CA ARG A 661 -24.70 5.79 -28.00
C ARG A 661 -24.05 6.37 -29.24
N SER A 662 -24.88 6.92 -30.13
CA SER A 662 -24.35 7.68 -31.25
C SER A 662 -23.62 8.94 -30.75
N PRO A 663 -22.63 9.46 -31.51
CA PRO A 663 -21.97 10.73 -31.19
C PRO A 663 -22.96 11.88 -30.98
N GLU A 664 -24.05 11.93 -31.75
CA GLU A 664 -25.08 12.98 -31.67
C GLU A 664 -25.79 12.97 -30.32
N VAL A 665 -26.17 11.79 -29.83
CA VAL A 665 -26.80 11.63 -28.50
C VAL A 665 -25.84 12.10 -27.41
N THR A 666 -24.58 11.69 -27.49
CA THR A 666 -23.56 12.05 -26.50
C THR A 666 -23.30 13.56 -26.47
N ARG A 667 -23.24 14.20 -27.66
CA ARG A 667 -23.13 15.65 -27.80
C ARG A 667 -24.36 16.38 -27.26
N SER A 668 -25.57 15.85 -27.44
CA SER A 668 -26.79 16.39 -26.84
C SER A 668 -26.73 16.35 -25.31
N ILE A 669 -26.34 15.21 -24.72
CA ILE A 669 -26.19 15.07 -23.27
C ILE A 669 -25.20 16.10 -22.73
N SER A 670 -24.05 16.27 -23.39
CA SER A 670 -23.04 17.28 -22.96
C SER A 670 -23.53 18.73 -23.09
N ARG A 671 -24.39 19.02 -24.09
CA ARG A 671 -25.01 20.34 -24.25
C ARG A 671 -25.95 20.62 -23.08
N ASP A 672 -26.79 19.65 -22.74
CA ASP A 672 -27.77 19.80 -21.66
C ASP A 672 -27.05 19.91 -20.30
N ALA A 673 -25.95 19.18 -20.11
CA ALA A 673 -25.05 19.35 -18.97
C ALA A 673 -24.50 20.78 -18.85
N LEU A 674 -24.04 21.38 -19.97
CA LEU A 674 -23.51 22.74 -20.01
C LEU A 674 -24.60 23.79 -19.70
N LEU A 675 -25.81 23.62 -20.21
CA LEU A 675 -26.94 24.51 -19.90
C LEU A 675 -27.28 24.49 -18.40
N LEU A 676 -27.31 23.31 -17.80
CA LEU A 676 -27.54 23.17 -16.35
C LEU A 676 -26.37 23.72 -15.52
N ALA A 677 -25.12 23.55 -15.98
CA ALA A 677 -23.97 24.13 -15.30
C ALA A 677 -24.05 25.65 -15.27
N ARG A 678 -24.40 26.29 -16.40
CA ARG A 678 -24.62 27.75 -16.47
C ARG A 678 -25.73 28.21 -15.53
N ARG A 679 -26.83 27.45 -15.42
CA ARG A 679 -27.92 27.74 -14.47
C ARG A 679 -27.49 27.61 -13.00
N SER A 680 -26.50 26.76 -12.71
CA SER A 680 -26.01 26.58 -11.32
C SER A 680 -25.19 27.76 -10.82
N GLY A 681 -24.57 28.54 -11.72
CA GLY A 681 -23.71 29.67 -11.37
C GLY A 681 -22.36 29.29 -10.74
N GLU A 682 -22.03 28.00 -10.62
CA GLU A 682 -20.79 27.55 -10.00
C GLU A 682 -19.65 27.35 -11.04
N PRO A 683 -18.50 28.05 -10.92
CA PRO A 683 -17.41 27.96 -11.88
C PRO A 683 -16.86 26.54 -12.09
N LEU A 684 -16.69 25.76 -11.01
CA LEU A 684 -16.16 24.41 -11.10
C LEU A 684 -17.11 23.45 -11.85
N VAL A 685 -18.43 23.62 -11.67
CA VAL A 685 -19.44 22.84 -12.38
C VAL A 685 -19.45 23.20 -13.86
N LEU A 686 -19.32 24.49 -14.18
CA LEU A 686 -19.19 24.98 -15.55
C LEU A 686 -17.94 24.43 -16.24
N ALA A 687 -16.79 24.45 -15.55
CA ALA A 687 -15.54 23.91 -16.07
C ALA A 687 -15.66 22.39 -16.35
N ASN A 688 -16.25 21.63 -15.43
CA ASN A 688 -16.53 20.20 -15.63
C ASN A 688 -17.42 19.93 -16.85
N ALA A 689 -18.45 20.75 -17.07
CA ALA A 689 -19.33 20.62 -18.22
C ALA A 689 -18.65 21.00 -19.54
N LEU A 690 -17.78 22.03 -19.54
CA LEU A 690 -16.95 22.40 -20.68
C LEU A 690 -15.95 21.29 -21.03
N ALA A 691 -15.24 20.76 -20.04
CA ALA A 691 -14.30 19.65 -20.21
C ALA A 691 -15.01 18.38 -20.74
N ALA A 692 -16.16 18.02 -20.15
CA ALA A 692 -16.97 16.89 -20.62
C ALA A 692 -17.45 17.10 -22.05
N ARG A 693 -17.90 18.31 -22.40
CA ARG A 693 -18.28 18.67 -23.76
C ARG A 693 -17.09 18.54 -24.71
N ALA A 694 -15.93 19.09 -24.39
CA ALA A 694 -14.73 18.96 -25.19
C ALA A 694 -14.32 17.50 -25.42
N ALA A 695 -14.61 16.59 -24.48
CA ALA A 695 -14.38 15.16 -24.64
C ALA A 695 -15.33 14.49 -25.65
N THR A 696 -16.52 15.04 -25.89
CA THR A 696 -17.45 14.56 -26.94
C THR A 696 -17.09 15.01 -28.36
N TYR A 697 -16.20 16.02 -28.46
CA TYR A 697 -15.70 16.61 -29.70
C TYR A 697 -14.25 16.18 -29.98
N ASN A 698 -14.00 14.87 -29.93
CA ASN A 698 -12.67 14.28 -30.22
C ASN A 698 -12.57 13.72 -31.66
N GLY A 699 -13.60 13.84 -32.48
CA GLY A 699 -13.65 13.32 -33.84
C GLY A 699 -12.93 14.21 -34.86
N PRO A 700 -12.81 13.73 -36.11
CA PRO A 700 -12.24 14.54 -37.18
C PRO A 700 -13.17 15.74 -37.50
N GLY A 701 -12.58 16.93 -37.65
CA GLY A 701 -13.32 18.17 -37.92
C GLY A 701 -13.91 18.88 -36.68
N ASP A 702 -13.73 18.32 -35.48
CA ASP A 702 -14.26 18.89 -34.23
C ASP A 702 -13.39 20.00 -33.61
N GLU A 703 -12.26 20.35 -34.24
CA GLU A 703 -11.24 21.27 -33.68
C GLU A 703 -11.80 22.66 -33.32
N ALA A 704 -12.62 23.26 -34.19
CA ALA A 704 -13.18 24.58 -33.97
C ALA A 704 -14.02 24.65 -32.69
N MET A 705 -14.88 23.64 -32.46
CA MET A 705 -15.70 23.54 -31.25
C MET A 705 -14.82 23.40 -30.00
N ARG A 706 -13.72 22.65 -30.07
CA ARG A 706 -12.80 22.52 -28.92
C ARG A 706 -12.05 23.81 -28.65
N GLN A 707 -11.69 24.55 -29.69
CA GLN A 707 -11.06 25.87 -29.55
C GLN A 707 -12.01 26.85 -28.87
N GLU A 708 -13.29 26.91 -29.28
CA GLU A 708 -14.31 27.73 -28.62
C GLU A 708 -14.44 27.38 -27.13
N ILE A 709 -14.50 26.09 -26.81
CA ILE A 709 -14.55 25.62 -25.41
C ILE A 709 -13.26 25.98 -24.64
N GLY A 710 -12.11 25.91 -25.30
CA GLY A 710 -10.81 26.29 -24.72
C GLY A 710 -10.78 27.76 -24.33
N VAL A 711 -11.26 28.65 -25.20
CA VAL A 711 -11.36 30.09 -24.91
C VAL A 711 -12.29 30.35 -23.72
N GLU A 712 -13.44 29.68 -23.66
CA GLU A 712 -14.37 29.82 -22.53
C GLU A 712 -13.74 29.32 -21.21
N LEU A 713 -13.01 28.20 -21.24
CA LEU A 713 -12.27 27.69 -20.08
C LEU A 713 -11.13 28.61 -19.64
N ASP A 714 -10.44 29.27 -20.57
CA ASP A 714 -9.37 30.22 -20.27
C ASP A 714 -9.93 31.45 -19.53
N VAL A 715 -11.03 32.03 -20.03
CA VAL A 715 -11.72 33.14 -19.36
C VAL A 715 -12.19 32.73 -17.96
N LEU A 716 -12.84 31.57 -17.84
CA LEU A 716 -13.32 31.07 -16.55
C LEU A 716 -12.19 30.80 -15.56
N SER A 717 -11.04 30.34 -16.06
CA SER A 717 -9.82 30.12 -15.28
C SER A 717 -9.27 31.43 -14.72
N GLU A 718 -9.26 32.50 -15.51
CA GLU A 718 -8.82 33.83 -15.09
C GLU A 718 -9.78 34.48 -14.08
N GLU A 719 -11.09 34.38 -14.31
CA GLU A 719 -12.11 34.98 -13.45
C GLU A 719 -12.24 34.29 -12.08
N SER A 720 -12.18 32.95 -12.06
CA SER A 720 -12.40 32.17 -10.83
C SER A 720 -11.14 31.99 -9.99
N ASN A 721 -9.96 32.02 -10.62
CA ASN A 721 -8.66 31.70 -10.00
C ASN A 721 -8.64 30.35 -9.22
N LEU A 722 -9.45 29.38 -9.67
CA LEU A 722 -9.51 28.04 -9.09
C LEU A 722 -8.49 27.11 -9.76
N ALA A 723 -7.72 26.37 -8.97
CA ALA A 723 -6.67 25.47 -9.45
C ALA A 723 -7.23 24.39 -10.39
N GLU A 724 -8.38 23.80 -10.07
CA GLU A 724 -9.05 22.80 -10.90
C GLU A 724 -9.43 23.33 -12.29
N VAL A 725 -9.90 24.58 -12.36
CA VAL A 725 -10.30 25.20 -13.64
C VAL A 725 -9.05 25.49 -14.49
N GLN A 726 -7.99 26.01 -13.85
CA GLN A 726 -6.68 26.22 -14.50
C GLN A 726 -6.10 24.91 -15.05
N LEU A 727 -6.24 23.83 -14.29
CA LEU A 727 -5.77 22.50 -14.67
C LEU A 727 -6.51 21.97 -15.90
N GLN A 728 -7.84 22.13 -15.95
CA GLN A 728 -8.66 21.71 -17.09
C GLN A 728 -8.35 22.55 -18.35
N ALA A 729 -8.18 23.86 -18.20
CA ALA A 729 -7.79 24.75 -19.29
C ALA A 729 -6.42 24.36 -19.88
N ALA A 730 -5.39 24.19 -19.03
CA ALA A 730 -4.05 23.79 -19.45
C ALA A 730 -4.03 22.40 -20.14
N SER A 731 -4.83 21.46 -19.66
CA SER A 731 -5.00 20.15 -20.30
C SER A 731 -5.56 20.27 -21.72
N LEU A 732 -6.60 21.09 -21.91
CA LEU A 732 -7.21 21.28 -23.24
C LEU A 732 -6.28 22.02 -24.21
N ARG A 733 -5.56 23.05 -23.74
CA ARG A 733 -4.54 23.75 -24.54
C ARG A 733 -3.43 22.81 -25.00
N THR A 734 -2.95 21.95 -24.10
CA THR A 734 -1.97 20.90 -24.44
C THR A 734 -2.49 20.01 -25.57
N VAL A 735 -3.74 19.54 -25.48
CA VAL A 735 -4.36 18.70 -26.53
C VAL A 735 -4.50 19.42 -27.86
N LEU A 736 -4.96 20.67 -27.86
CA LEU A 736 -5.15 21.47 -29.07
C LEU A 736 -3.82 21.75 -29.78
N ALA A 737 -2.78 22.13 -29.03
CA ALA A 737 -1.44 22.34 -29.57
C ALA A 737 -0.88 21.05 -30.21
N ILE A 738 -1.11 19.88 -29.59
CA ILE A 738 -0.76 18.58 -30.20
C ILE A 738 -1.48 18.36 -31.53
N GLN A 739 -2.80 18.61 -31.58
CA GLN A 739 -3.61 18.39 -32.78
C GLN A 739 -3.10 19.25 -33.96
N ARG A 740 -2.73 20.50 -33.68
CA ARG A 740 -2.14 21.44 -34.66
C ARG A 740 -0.70 21.11 -35.06
N GLY A 741 -0.01 20.30 -34.25
CA GLY A 741 1.39 19.99 -34.45
C GLY A 741 2.34 21.06 -33.93
N GLU A 742 1.89 21.90 -32.99
CA GLU A 742 2.67 22.93 -32.30
C GLU A 742 3.41 22.30 -31.11
N ILE A 743 4.45 21.49 -31.40
CA ILE A 743 5.10 20.64 -30.38
C ILE A 743 5.68 21.46 -29.21
N GLU A 744 6.31 22.60 -29.50
CA GLU A 744 6.94 23.46 -28.47
C GLU A 744 5.89 24.05 -27.53
N THR A 745 4.86 24.71 -28.06
CA THR A 745 3.69 25.21 -27.29
C THR A 745 3.07 24.09 -26.45
N ALA A 746 2.92 22.91 -27.04
CA ALA A 746 2.30 21.79 -26.35
C ALA A 746 3.17 21.25 -25.19
N LEU A 747 4.50 21.31 -25.30
CA LEU A 747 5.43 20.97 -24.21
C LEU A 747 5.36 21.98 -23.07
N GLU A 748 5.33 23.27 -23.39
CA GLU A 748 5.21 24.36 -22.42
C GLU A 748 3.90 24.25 -21.61
N GLU A 749 2.77 24.08 -22.31
CA GLU A 749 1.47 23.92 -21.68
C GLU A 749 1.39 22.63 -20.85
N ASN A 750 2.00 21.53 -21.32
CA ASN A 750 2.04 20.28 -20.54
C ASN A 750 2.88 20.43 -19.27
N GLU A 751 3.96 21.20 -19.29
CA GLU A 751 4.76 21.47 -18.09
C GLU A 751 4.00 22.37 -17.11
N ARG A 752 3.26 23.37 -17.60
CA ARG A 752 2.35 24.17 -16.77
C ARG A 752 1.27 23.31 -16.13
N TYR A 753 0.62 22.45 -16.92
CA TYR A 753 -0.35 21.48 -16.45
C TYR A 753 0.23 20.54 -15.38
N ARG A 754 1.46 20.04 -15.59
CA ARG A 754 2.16 19.17 -14.62
C ARG A 754 2.43 19.88 -13.29
N LYS A 755 2.83 21.16 -13.32
CA LYS A 755 3.07 21.96 -12.11
C LYS A 755 1.76 22.20 -11.36
N LEU A 756 0.72 22.66 -12.05
CA LEU A 756 -0.62 22.82 -11.47
C LEU A 756 -1.14 21.52 -10.85
N ALA A 757 -0.94 20.38 -11.53
CA ALA A 757 -1.31 19.07 -10.99
C ALA A 757 -0.52 18.71 -9.72
N ALA A 758 0.76 19.07 -9.64
CA ALA A 758 1.60 18.81 -8.49
C ALA A 758 1.21 19.69 -7.30
N ASP A 759 0.97 20.98 -7.53
CA ASP A 759 0.59 21.96 -6.51
C ASP A 759 -0.82 21.69 -5.97
N ALA A 760 -1.75 21.26 -6.82
CA ALA A 760 -3.08 20.78 -6.40
C ALA A 760 -3.06 19.34 -5.86
N HIS A 761 -1.89 18.71 -5.79
CA HIS A 761 -1.69 17.32 -5.37
C HIS A 761 -2.62 16.30 -6.08
N ARG A 762 -2.89 16.50 -7.37
CA ARG A 762 -3.75 15.66 -8.22
C ARG A 762 -2.90 14.62 -8.99
N SER A 763 -2.61 13.48 -8.35
CA SER A 763 -1.67 12.48 -8.91
C SER A 763 -2.10 11.85 -10.25
N VAL A 764 -3.41 11.70 -10.50
CA VAL A 764 -3.96 11.22 -11.78
C VAL A 764 -3.63 12.18 -12.92
N HIS A 765 -3.66 13.48 -12.66
CA HIS A 765 -3.30 14.48 -13.65
C HIS A 765 -1.79 14.47 -13.94
N GLY A 766 -0.96 14.12 -12.94
CA GLY A 766 0.45 13.79 -13.14
C GLY A 766 0.69 12.60 -14.08
N LEU A 767 -0.15 11.56 -14.00
CA LEU A 767 -0.15 10.45 -14.96
C LEU A 767 -0.48 10.92 -16.39
N PHE A 768 -1.51 11.75 -16.54
CA PHE A 768 -1.87 12.31 -17.85
C PHE A 768 -0.75 13.18 -18.43
N ALA A 769 -0.07 13.98 -17.61
CA ALA A 769 1.06 14.80 -18.04
C ALA A 769 2.22 13.95 -18.57
N LEU A 770 2.49 12.79 -17.94
CA LEU A 770 3.47 11.82 -18.45
C LEU A 770 3.03 11.26 -19.81
N TRP A 771 1.76 10.91 -19.98
CA TRP A 771 1.25 10.40 -21.26
C TRP A 771 1.30 11.43 -22.38
N HIS A 772 0.96 12.69 -22.11
CA HIS A 772 1.16 13.79 -23.06
C HIS A 772 2.61 13.89 -23.51
N ARG A 773 3.55 13.82 -22.56
CA ARG A 773 4.99 13.91 -22.83
C ARG A 773 5.51 12.82 -23.77
N VAL A 774 4.98 11.60 -23.68
CA VAL A 774 5.41 10.47 -24.53
C VAL A 774 5.24 10.78 -26.02
N GLY A 775 4.11 11.37 -26.43
CA GLY A 775 3.84 11.71 -27.82
C GLY A 775 4.91 12.66 -28.40
N PHE A 776 5.32 13.67 -27.62
CA PHE A 776 6.35 14.62 -28.02
C PHE A 776 7.73 13.98 -28.12
N LEU A 777 8.12 13.18 -27.11
CA LEU A 777 9.42 12.53 -27.10
C LEU A 777 9.58 11.57 -28.30
N ILE A 778 8.51 10.87 -28.67
CA ILE A 778 8.49 10.03 -29.88
C ILE A 778 8.63 10.90 -31.14
N ALA A 779 7.88 12.00 -31.26
CA ALA A 779 7.97 12.89 -32.42
C ALA A 779 9.34 13.57 -32.57
N SER A 780 10.01 13.87 -31.45
CA SER A 780 11.36 14.45 -31.39
C SER A 780 12.48 13.41 -31.60
N GLY A 781 12.14 12.11 -31.63
CA GLY A 781 13.10 11.02 -31.77
C GLY A 781 13.90 10.70 -30.50
N GLU A 782 13.42 11.15 -29.34
CA GLU A 782 13.98 10.86 -28.02
C GLU A 782 13.44 9.53 -27.47
N PHE A 783 13.59 8.44 -28.25
CA PHE A 783 12.98 7.15 -27.94
C PHE A 783 13.39 6.58 -26.57
N GLY A 784 14.63 6.82 -26.13
CA GLY A 784 15.11 6.37 -24.82
C GLY A 784 14.39 7.06 -23.65
N GLU A 785 14.14 8.36 -23.75
CA GLU A 785 13.36 9.09 -22.75
C GLU A 785 11.88 8.74 -22.82
N ALA A 786 11.33 8.60 -24.03
CA ALA A 786 9.96 8.14 -24.23
C ALA A 786 9.73 6.80 -23.52
N GLY A 787 10.66 5.83 -23.65
CA GLY A 787 10.59 4.54 -22.96
C GLY A 787 10.58 4.67 -21.44
N ARG A 788 11.44 5.53 -20.87
CA ARG A 788 11.44 5.82 -19.42
C ARG A 788 10.13 6.47 -18.97
N CYS A 789 9.60 7.40 -19.76
CA CYS A 789 8.35 8.10 -19.46
C CYS A 789 7.15 7.14 -19.48
N ILE A 790 7.09 6.23 -20.47
CA ILE A 790 6.09 5.16 -20.54
C ILE A 790 6.18 4.26 -19.29
N GLY A 791 7.39 3.84 -18.90
CA GLY A 791 7.60 3.02 -17.70
C GLY A 791 7.09 3.70 -16.42
N LYS A 792 7.47 4.97 -16.20
CA LYS A 792 6.99 5.77 -15.06
C LYS A 792 5.47 5.94 -15.07
N GLY A 793 4.89 6.23 -16.23
CA GLY A 793 3.44 6.34 -16.40
C GLY A 793 2.72 5.02 -16.11
N PHE A 794 3.27 3.90 -16.58
CA PHE A 794 2.72 2.58 -16.29
C PHE A 794 2.74 2.26 -14.79
N GLU A 795 3.89 2.43 -14.13
CA GLU A 795 4.02 2.20 -12.68
C GLU A 795 3.10 3.09 -11.86
N LEU A 796 3.00 4.38 -12.20
CA LEU A 796 2.07 5.30 -11.55
C LEU A 796 0.62 4.88 -11.78
N GLY A 797 0.24 4.56 -13.02
CA GLY A 797 -1.11 4.11 -13.35
C GLY A 797 -1.49 2.82 -12.61
N ILE A 798 -0.59 1.85 -12.49
CA ILE A 798 -0.83 0.62 -11.70
C ILE A 798 -0.97 0.94 -10.21
N ARG A 799 -0.12 1.83 -9.66
CA ARG A 799 -0.20 2.25 -8.24
C ARG A 799 -1.52 2.97 -7.92
N LEU A 800 -1.99 3.80 -8.84
CA LEU A 800 -3.28 4.50 -8.73
C LEU A 800 -4.47 3.56 -8.98
N GLY A 801 -4.25 2.37 -9.53
CA GLY A 801 -5.32 1.48 -9.95
C GLY A 801 -6.07 1.98 -11.20
N TYR A 802 -5.42 2.80 -12.03
CA TYR A 802 -6.02 3.36 -13.23
C TYR A 802 -6.30 2.25 -14.26
N PRO A 803 -7.56 1.98 -14.64
CA PRO A 803 -7.90 0.75 -15.36
C PRO A 803 -7.23 0.60 -16.73
N GLN A 804 -7.04 1.70 -17.46
CA GLN A 804 -6.43 1.68 -18.79
C GLN A 804 -4.90 1.79 -18.77
N ALA A 805 -4.24 1.82 -17.62
CA ALA A 805 -2.79 2.02 -17.54
C ALA A 805 -2.01 1.00 -18.40
N ARG A 806 -2.44 -0.27 -18.38
CA ARG A 806 -1.85 -1.34 -19.21
C ARG A 806 -2.08 -1.10 -20.70
N GLN A 807 -3.31 -0.73 -21.07
CA GLN A 807 -3.69 -0.51 -22.46
C GLN A 807 -2.89 0.65 -23.06
N VAL A 808 -2.86 1.80 -22.38
CA VAL A 808 -2.15 3.00 -22.86
C VAL A 808 -0.65 2.74 -23.01
N ALA A 809 -0.04 2.12 -21.99
CA ALA A 809 1.39 1.78 -22.05
C ALA A 809 1.69 0.82 -23.21
N ALA A 810 0.91 -0.25 -23.39
CA ALA A 810 1.12 -1.21 -24.46
C ALA A 810 1.04 -0.56 -25.85
N THR A 811 0.06 0.33 -26.08
CA THR A 811 -0.06 1.03 -27.36
C THR A 811 1.08 2.03 -27.59
N GLN A 812 1.52 2.75 -26.55
CA GLN A 812 2.66 3.67 -26.64
C GLN A 812 3.98 2.93 -26.88
N VAL A 813 4.21 1.79 -26.23
CA VAL A 813 5.37 0.93 -26.50
C VAL A 813 5.36 0.43 -27.94
N TYR A 814 4.22 -0.07 -28.42
CA TYR A 814 4.09 -0.53 -29.81
C TYR A 814 4.52 0.56 -30.80
N LEU A 815 4.07 1.79 -30.62
CA LEU A 815 4.45 2.88 -31.53
C LEU A 815 5.89 3.34 -31.39
N LEU A 816 6.42 3.37 -30.17
CA LEU A 816 7.83 3.65 -29.95
C LEU A 816 8.70 2.64 -30.70
N VAL A 817 8.36 1.35 -30.58
CA VAL A 817 9.08 0.28 -31.28
C VAL A 817 8.92 0.42 -32.80
N LYS A 818 7.70 0.64 -33.29
CA LYS A 818 7.41 0.79 -34.72
C LYS A 818 8.22 1.92 -35.35
N LEU A 819 8.25 3.09 -34.73
CA LEU A 819 8.95 4.26 -35.29
C LEU A 819 10.47 4.15 -35.16
N ARG A 820 10.97 3.40 -34.16
CA ARG A 820 12.40 3.10 -34.00
C ARG A 820 12.88 1.96 -34.91
N GLY A 821 12.03 0.98 -35.23
CA GLY A 821 12.31 -0.12 -36.17
C GLY A 821 12.93 -1.39 -35.57
N GLY A 822 12.66 -1.67 -34.28
CA GLY A 822 13.22 -2.83 -33.59
C GLY A 822 12.15 -3.74 -32.98
N PHE A 823 11.50 -4.56 -33.80
CA PHE A 823 10.50 -5.54 -33.33
C PHE A 823 11.13 -6.85 -32.81
N GLU A 824 12.44 -7.05 -32.99
CA GLU A 824 13.19 -8.17 -32.43
C GLU A 824 13.03 -8.23 -30.91
N GLY A 825 12.48 -9.32 -30.39
CA GLY A 825 12.25 -9.52 -28.95
C GLY A 825 10.96 -8.89 -28.39
N VAL A 826 10.16 -8.21 -29.22
CA VAL A 826 8.80 -7.80 -28.82
C VAL A 826 7.90 -9.03 -28.78
N ASP A 827 7.42 -9.35 -27.58
CA ASP A 827 6.50 -10.46 -27.39
C ASP A 827 5.20 -10.21 -28.18
N PRO A 828 4.80 -11.08 -29.14
CA PRO A 828 3.53 -10.97 -29.85
C PRO A 828 2.31 -10.93 -28.90
N ARG A 829 2.48 -11.41 -27.67
CA ARG A 829 1.49 -11.30 -26.59
C ARG A 829 1.28 -9.88 -26.10
N MET A 830 2.13 -8.92 -26.42
CA MET A 830 1.87 -7.49 -26.17
C MET A 830 0.66 -6.97 -26.96
N ALA A 831 0.23 -7.67 -28.02
CA ALA A 831 -1.04 -7.40 -28.71
C ALA A 831 -2.26 -8.07 -28.04
N LEU A 832 -2.08 -8.99 -27.08
CA LEU A 832 -3.17 -9.73 -26.43
C LEU A 832 -4.01 -8.94 -25.40
N PRO A 833 -3.50 -7.95 -24.64
CA PRO A 833 -4.32 -7.16 -23.71
C PRO A 833 -5.51 -6.47 -24.36
N PHE A 834 -5.54 -6.41 -25.68
CA PHE A 834 -6.53 -5.70 -26.48
C PHE A 834 -7.69 -6.56 -27.00
N ARG A 835 -7.68 -7.88 -26.80
CA ARG A 835 -8.71 -8.78 -27.35
C ARG A 835 -10.13 -8.35 -26.97
N HIS A 836 -10.34 -7.95 -25.71
CA HIS A 836 -11.62 -7.47 -25.21
C HIS A 836 -12.08 -6.11 -25.80
N LEU A 837 -11.17 -5.31 -26.34
CA LEU A 837 -11.47 -4.04 -27.02
C LEU A 837 -11.80 -4.24 -28.50
N VAL A 838 -11.15 -5.21 -29.16
CA VAL A 838 -11.44 -5.61 -30.55
C VAL A 838 -12.93 -5.95 -30.71
N GLU A 839 -13.52 -6.62 -29.73
CA GLU A 839 -14.94 -7.01 -29.77
C GLU A 839 -15.88 -5.79 -29.69
N ARG A 840 -15.53 -4.76 -28.91
CA ARG A 840 -16.41 -3.63 -28.57
C ARG A 840 -16.23 -2.36 -29.41
N ALA A 841 -15.11 -2.20 -30.12
CA ALA A 841 -14.80 -0.97 -30.87
C ALA A 841 -14.35 -1.27 -32.31
N PRO A 842 -15.22 -1.14 -33.33
CA PRO A 842 -14.89 -1.37 -34.73
C PRO A 842 -13.64 -0.61 -35.20
N ASN A 843 -13.51 0.67 -34.82
CA ASN A 843 -12.37 1.52 -35.17
C ASN A 843 -11.03 0.99 -34.64
N ALA A 844 -11.03 0.35 -33.46
CA ALA A 844 -9.81 -0.16 -32.85
C ALA A 844 -9.29 -1.42 -33.56
N ARG A 845 -10.17 -2.19 -34.24
CA ARG A 845 -9.79 -3.43 -34.94
C ARG A 845 -8.71 -3.22 -36.00
N LEU A 846 -8.79 -2.13 -36.77
CA LEU A 846 -7.80 -1.80 -37.81
C LEU A 846 -6.41 -1.49 -37.22
N HIS A 847 -6.35 -0.87 -36.04
CA HIS A 847 -5.09 -0.67 -35.33
C HIS A 847 -4.45 -2.00 -34.92
N PHE A 848 -5.25 -2.99 -34.51
CA PHE A 848 -4.75 -4.31 -34.16
C PHE A 848 -4.35 -5.14 -35.36
N ALA A 849 -5.11 -5.07 -36.46
CA ALA A 849 -4.70 -5.68 -37.72
C ALA A 849 -3.31 -5.18 -38.13
N ARG A 850 -3.08 -3.86 -38.07
CA ARG A 850 -1.75 -3.31 -38.38
C ARG A 850 -0.68 -3.77 -37.40
N ALA A 851 -0.96 -3.79 -36.10
CA ALA A 851 -0.02 -4.30 -35.11
C ALA A 851 0.35 -5.77 -35.34
N TYR A 852 -0.60 -6.62 -35.77
CA TYR A 852 -0.33 -8.01 -36.13
C TYR A 852 0.56 -8.14 -37.36
N ALA A 853 0.33 -7.34 -38.41
CA ALA A 853 1.22 -7.31 -39.57
C ALA A 853 2.65 -6.92 -39.17
N ASP A 854 2.79 -5.89 -38.31
CA ASP A 854 4.09 -5.38 -37.88
C ASP A 854 4.92 -6.39 -37.04
N VAL A 855 4.27 -7.36 -36.36
CA VAL A 855 4.93 -8.43 -35.60
C VAL A 855 4.99 -9.78 -36.34
N GLY A 856 4.68 -9.79 -37.64
CA GLY A 856 4.77 -11.00 -38.49
C GLY A 856 3.59 -11.97 -38.37
N ARG A 857 2.48 -11.58 -37.73
CA ARG A 857 1.22 -12.36 -37.69
C ARG A 857 0.32 -12.01 -38.86
N GLU A 858 0.79 -12.34 -40.06
CA GLU A 858 0.17 -11.95 -41.33
C GLU A 858 -1.27 -12.48 -41.49
N GLU A 859 -1.51 -13.74 -41.12
CA GLU A 859 -2.82 -14.39 -41.25
C GLU A 859 -3.89 -13.73 -40.36
N ASP A 860 -3.55 -13.44 -39.10
CA ASP A 860 -4.46 -12.76 -38.16
C ASP A 860 -4.77 -11.33 -38.60
N SER A 861 -3.77 -10.62 -39.13
CA SER A 861 -3.95 -9.28 -39.69
C SER A 861 -4.91 -9.31 -40.89
N ARG A 862 -4.68 -10.23 -41.82
CA ARG A 862 -5.50 -10.39 -43.03
C ARG A 862 -6.95 -10.74 -42.69
N LEU A 863 -7.15 -11.66 -41.75
CA LEU A 863 -8.49 -12.04 -41.29
C LEU A 863 -9.28 -10.84 -40.76
N ILE A 864 -8.65 -9.98 -39.95
CA ILE A 864 -9.32 -8.77 -39.43
C ILE A 864 -9.59 -7.78 -40.55
N PHE A 865 -8.64 -7.58 -41.47
CA PHE A 865 -8.76 -6.63 -42.58
C PHE A 865 -9.87 -7.01 -43.58
N GLU A 866 -9.98 -8.30 -43.93
CA GLU A 866 -10.98 -8.80 -44.87
C GLU A 866 -12.41 -8.75 -44.32
N ASN A 867 -12.58 -8.80 -43.00
CA ASN A 867 -13.88 -8.68 -42.32
C ASN A 867 -14.53 -7.29 -42.44
N PHE A 868 -13.84 -6.29 -42.99
CA PHE A 868 -14.41 -4.97 -43.26
C PHE A 868 -14.76 -4.83 -44.74
N SER A 869 -16.05 -4.66 -45.05
CA SER A 869 -16.50 -4.24 -46.38
C SER A 869 -16.21 -2.75 -46.62
N ALA A 870 -16.27 -2.30 -47.88
CA ALA A 870 -16.13 -0.88 -48.22
C ALA A 870 -17.23 -0.01 -47.58
N GLU A 871 -18.43 -0.56 -47.34
CA GLU A 871 -19.51 0.13 -46.65
C GLU A 871 -19.24 0.23 -45.14
N ASP A 872 -18.76 -0.85 -44.51
CA ASP A 872 -18.38 -0.85 -43.09
C ASP A 872 -17.30 0.20 -42.79
N LEU A 873 -16.33 0.35 -43.70
CA LEU A 873 -15.25 1.33 -43.59
C LEU A 873 -15.76 2.77 -43.69
N ARG A 874 -16.73 3.04 -44.57
CA ARG A 874 -17.36 4.36 -44.69
C ARG A 874 -18.29 4.67 -43.51
N ALA A 875 -18.90 3.64 -42.94
CA ALA A 875 -19.79 3.73 -41.78
C ALA A 875 -19.06 3.75 -40.43
N LEU A 876 -17.71 3.74 -40.40
CA LEU A 876 -16.95 3.78 -39.16
C LEU A 876 -17.36 5.00 -38.31
N PRO A 877 -17.70 4.82 -37.02
CA PRO A 877 -18.10 5.91 -36.16
C PRO A 877 -17.04 7.01 -36.10
N ARG A 878 -17.43 8.26 -36.38
CA ARG A 878 -16.55 9.46 -36.35
C ARG A 878 -16.22 9.92 -34.93
N ASN A 879 -15.58 9.03 -34.17
CA ASN A 879 -15.12 9.28 -32.81
C ASN A 879 -13.59 9.46 -32.75
N GLN A 880 -13.03 9.54 -31.54
CA GLN A 880 -11.59 9.69 -31.28
C GLN A 880 -10.66 8.64 -31.90
N TRP A 881 -11.19 7.46 -32.24
CA TRP A 881 -10.42 6.39 -32.88
C TRP A 881 -10.39 6.52 -34.41
N TRP A 882 -11.26 7.35 -34.99
CA TRP A 882 -11.51 7.37 -36.43
C TRP A 882 -10.27 7.78 -37.23
N MET A 883 -9.57 8.85 -36.84
CA MET A 883 -8.35 9.30 -37.53
C MET A 883 -7.25 8.25 -37.51
N LEU A 884 -7.09 7.58 -36.36
CA LEU A 884 -6.16 6.47 -36.22
C LEU A 884 -6.59 5.33 -37.14
N ALA A 885 -7.85 4.89 -37.09
CA ALA A 885 -8.38 3.80 -37.90
C ALA A 885 -8.19 4.04 -39.41
N ALA A 886 -8.48 5.25 -39.89
CA ALA A 886 -8.30 5.62 -41.30
C ALA A 886 -6.81 5.58 -41.73
N ALA A 887 -5.89 6.03 -40.87
CA ALA A 887 -4.45 5.92 -41.13
C ALA A 887 -3.94 4.47 -41.12
N GLN A 888 -4.46 3.63 -40.22
CA GLN A 888 -4.12 2.20 -40.19
C GLN A 888 -4.71 1.45 -41.39
N LEU A 889 -5.91 1.83 -41.85
CA LEU A 889 -6.50 1.35 -43.09
C LEU A 889 -5.58 1.66 -44.28
N ALA A 890 -5.06 2.89 -44.35
CA ALA A 890 -4.13 3.28 -45.41
C ALA A 890 -2.87 2.41 -45.43
N GLU A 891 -2.23 2.20 -44.27
CA GLU A 891 -1.05 1.32 -44.16
C GLU A 891 -1.37 -0.13 -44.51
N LEU A 892 -2.53 -0.66 -44.11
CA LEU A 892 -2.97 -2.02 -44.43
C LEU A 892 -3.30 -2.21 -45.91
N SER A 893 -3.97 -1.23 -46.54
CA SER A 893 -4.25 -1.27 -47.98
C SER A 893 -2.96 -1.26 -48.80
N VAL A 894 -1.93 -0.54 -48.36
CA VAL A 894 -0.60 -0.60 -48.97
C VAL A 894 0.07 -1.95 -48.74
N HIS A 895 0.05 -2.43 -47.49
CA HIS A 895 0.65 -3.71 -47.10
C HIS A 895 0.08 -4.90 -47.89
N PHE A 896 -1.23 -4.95 -48.07
CA PHE A 896 -1.93 -6.00 -48.83
C PHE A 896 -2.13 -5.68 -50.32
N SER A 897 -1.66 -4.52 -50.80
CA SER A 897 -1.87 -4.06 -52.19
C SER A 897 -3.35 -4.04 -52.63
N ASP A 898 -4.26 -3.67 -51.74
CA ASP A 898 -5.71 -3.63 -51.98
C ASP A 898 -6.15 -2.25 -52.50
N ALA A 899 -6.29 -2.13 -53.82
CA ALA A 899 -6.69 -0.89 -54.48
C ALA A 899 -8.13 -0.45 -54.12
N MET A 900 -9.04 -1.39 -53.86
CA MET A 900 -10.43 -1.05 -53.53
C MET A 900 -10.50 -0.34 -52.17
N ARG A 901 -9.90 -0.92 -51.14
CA ARG A 901 -9.84 -0.32 -49.80
C ARG A 901 -8.92 0.90 -49.77
N ALA A 902 -7.90 0.96 -50.63
CA ALA A 902 -7.07 2.15 -50.79
C ALA A 902 -7.87 3.37 -51.26
N GLU A 903 -8.79 3.19 -52.22
CA GLU A 903 -9.66 4.29 -52.68
C GLU A 903 -10.56 4.78 -51.54
N VAL A 904 -11.17 3.86 -50.78
CA VAL A 904 -11.99 4.20 -49.60
C VAL A 904 -11.16 4.97 -48.57
N ALA A 905 -9.95 4.49 -48.25
CA ALA A 905 -9.07 5.19 -47.31
C ALA A 905 -8.69 6.60 -47.81
N TYR A 906 -8.49 6.76 -49.12
CA TYR A 906 -8.17 8.04 -49.74
C TYR A 906 -9.37 9.01 -49.62
N GLU A 907 -10.58 8.58 -49.97
CA GLU A 907 -11.82 9.36 -49.82
C GLU A 907 -12.02 9.83 -48.37
N LEU A 908 -11.76 8.96 -47.40
CA LEU A 908 -11.92 9.27 -45.99
C LEU A 908 -10.88 10.29 -45.51
N LEU A 909 -9.60 10.12 -45.85
CA LEU A 909 -8.51 10.96 -45.35
C LEU A 909 -8.34 12.28 -46.11
N ALA A 910 -8.74 12.38 -47.38
CA ALA A 910 -8.48 13.54 -48.23
C ALA A 910 -8.95 14.89 -47.63
N PRO A 911 -10.13 14.99 -46.98
CA PRO A 911 -10.57 16.23 -46.33
C PRO A 911 -9.65 16.72 -45.20
N TYR A 912 -8.81 15.84 -44.66
CA TYR A 912 -7.93 16.10 -43.52
C TYR A 912 -6.45 16.16 -43.91
N ALA A 913 -6.12 16.33 -45.19
CA ALA A 913 -4.75 16.30 -45.70
C ALA A 913 -3.79 17.27 -44.99
N SER A 914 -4.30 18.41 -44.50
CA SER A 914 -3.53 19.42 -43.76
C SER A 914 -3.41 19.14 -42.26
N GLN A 915 -4.03 18.08 -41.75
CA GLN A 915 -4.08 17.75 -40.33
C GLN A 915 -3.14 16.59 -39.97
N ASN A 916 -2.91 16.44 -38.67
CA ASN A 916 -2.12 15.34 -38.12
C ASN A 916 -2.99 14.21 -37.61
N VAL A 917 -2.51 12.98 -37.74
CA VAL A 917 -3.13 11.80 -37.17
C VAL A 917 -2.73 11.71 -35.69
N TYR A 918 -3.67 12.07 -34.82
CA TYR A 918 -3.52 12.06 -33.37
C TYR A 918 -4.68 11.35 -32.69
N HIS A 919 -4.36 10.54 -31.67
CA HIS A 919 -5.36 9.93 -30.81
C HIS A 919 -5.37 10.62 -29.43
N PRO A 920 -6.47 11.29 -29.05
CA PRO A 920 -6.54 12.07 -27.81
C PRO A 920 -6.44 11.20 -26.56
N HIS A 921 -7.19 10.12 -26.40
CA HIS A 921 -7.14 9.36 -25.13
C HIS A 921 -5.79 8.66 -24.84
N ILE A 922 -5.15 8.09 -25.85
CA ILE A 922 -3.89 7.32 -25.70
C ILE A 922 -2.66 8.24 -25.86
N ARG A 923 -2.87 9.51 -26.23
CA ARG A 923 -1.83 10.53 -26.41
C ARG A 923 -0.78 10.11 -27.43
N ILE A 924 -1.28 9.59 -28.56
CA ILE A 924 -0.47 8.97 -29.61
C ILE A 924 -0.50 9.83 -30.86
N TYR A 925 0.65 9.92 -31.52
CA TYR A 925 0.84 10.78 -32.68
C TYR A 925 1.54 10.01 -33.81
N LEU A 926 0.99 10.08 -35.03
CA LEU A 926 1.44 9.30 -36.19
C LEU A 926 1.90 10.15 -37.39
N GLY A 927 1.92 11.47 -37.23
CA GLY A 927 2.35 12.41 -38.27
C GLY A 927 1.21 12.85 -39.20
N PRO A 928 1.54 13.55 -40.30
CA PRO A 928 0.55 14.18 -41.17
C PRO A 928 -0.32 13.18 -41.95
N ALA A 929 -1.61 13.48 -42.09
CA ALA A 929 -2.52 12.72 -42.95
C ALA A 929 -2.06 12.70 -44.42
N ALA A 930 -1.43 13.78 -44.89
CA ALA A 930 -0.82 13.86 -46.22
C ALA A 930 0.16 12.72 -46.52
N HIS A 931 0.89 12.20 -45.53
CA HIS A 931 1.78 11.05 -45.75
C HIS A 931 0.96 9.81 -46.17
N TYR A 932 -0.15 9.56 -45.48
CA TYR A 932 -1.02 8.42 -45.74
C TYR A 932 -1.71 8.53 -47.11
N LEU A 933 -2.10 9.74 -47.51
CA LEU A 933 -2.63 10.01 -48.86
C LEU A 933 -1.59 9.73 -49.96
N GLY A 934 -0.32 10.08 -49.70
CA GLY A 934 0.79 9.82 -50.63
C GLY A 934 1.01 8.32 -50.87
N ILE A 935 1.09 7.51 -49.81
CA ILE A 935 1.29 6.06 -49.94
C ILE A 935 0.10 5.37 -50.62
N LEU A 936 -1.13 5.85 -50.38
CA LEU A 936 -2.33 5.37 -51.06
C LEU A 936 -2.31 5.69 -52.56
N CYS A 937 -1.88 6.90 -52.94
CA CYS A 937 -1.75 7.27 -54.35
C CYS A 937 -0.79 6.35 -55.11
N ARG A 938 0.23 5.75 -54.48
CA ARG A 938 1.09 4.76 -55.15
C ARG A 938 0.32 3.49 -55.52
N VAL A 939 -0.43 2.92 -54.57
CA VAL A 939 -1.26 1.73 -54.80
C VAL A 939 -2.33 2.00 -55.87
N LEU A 940 -2.86 3.23 -55.88
CA LEU A 940 -3.85 3.68 -56.86
C LEU A 940 -3.24 4.14 -58.21
N ASN A 941 -1.92 4.05 -58.37
CA ASN A 941 -1.19 4.48 -59.56
C ASN A 941 -1.43 5.96 -59.95
N ARG A 942 -1.36 6.87 -58.97
CA ARG A 942 -1.55 8.33 -59.08
C ARG A 942 -0.28 9.11 -58.71
N PRO A 943 0.82 9.01 -59.49
CA PRO A 943 2.15 9.51 -59.09
C PRO A 943 2.22 11.03 -58.88
N LYS A 944 1.53 11.83 -59.70
CA LYS A 944 1.48 13.30 -59.53
C LYS A 944 0.85 13.69 -58.19
N SER A 945 -0.23 13.03 -57.81
CA SER A 945 -0.90 13.24 -56.52
C SER A 945 -0.04 12.73 -55.36
N ALA A 946 0.64 11.58 -55.52
CA ALA A 946 1.56 11.05 -54.52
C ALA A 946 2.66 12.06 -54.18
N ARG A 947 3.32 12.62 -55.21
CA ARG A 947 4.36 13.66 -55.05
C ARG A 947 3.83 14.89 -54.32
N ALA A 948 2.68 15.43 -54.73
CA ALA A 948 2.07 16.61 -54.09
C ALA A 948 1.75 16.36 -52.60
N HIS A 949 1.20 15.18 -52.27
CA HIS A 949 0.91 14.80 -50.90
C HIS A 949 2.17 14.62 -50.05
N PHE A 950 3.25 14.02 -50.58
CA PHE A 950 4.51 13.91 -49.85
C PHE A 950 5.21 15.26 -49.67
N GLU A 951 5.13 16.18 -50.64
CA GLU A 951 5.61 17.56 -50.46
C GLU A 951 4.84 18.29 -49.36
N SER A 952 3.51 18.15 -49.33
CA SER A 952 2.66 18.67 -48.24
C SER A 952 3.04 18.08 -46.88
N ALA A 953 3.23 16.75 -46.80
CA ALA A 953 3.67 16.09 -45.58
C ALA A 953 5.04 16.59 -45.10
N LEU A 954 5.98 16.82 -46.02
CA LEU A 954 7.29 17.39 -45.69
C LEU A 954 7.17 18.82 -45.13
N GLN A 955 6.31 19.66 -45.70
CA GLN A 955 6.07 21.01 -45.18
C GLN A 955 5.45 21.00 -43.78
N LEU A 956 4.46 20.13 -43.54
CA LEU A 956 3.82 19.99 -42.22
C LEU A 956 4.82 19.52 -41.16
N THR A 957 5.62 18.50 -41.46
CA THR A 957 6.64 17.99 -40.51
C THR A 957 7.75 19.00 -40.22
N GLN A 958 8.06 19.91 -41.15
CA GLN A 958 8.99 21.02 -40.92
C GLN A 958 8.40 22.06 -39.95
N ARG A 959 7.13 22.43 -40.14
CA ARG A 959 6.42 23.34 -39.21
C ARG A 959 6.35 22.76 -37.80
N MET A 960 6.10 21.46 -37.71
CA MET A 960 6.08 20.73 -36.45
C MET A 960 7.46 20.57 -35.79
N GLN A 961 8.54 20.80 -36.54
CA GLN A 961 9.91 20.52 -36.12
C GLN A 961 10.15 19.06 -35.69
N SER A 962 9.44 18.09 -36.27
CA SER A 962 9.61 16.67 -35.93
C SER A 962 10.67 16.01 -36.83
N PRO A 963 11.85 15.62 -36.30
CA PRO A 963 12.87 14.91 -37.09
C PRO A 963 12.40 13.53 -37.55
N VAL A 964 11.62 12.80 -36.74
CA VAL A 964 11.15 11.44 -37.04
C VAL A 964 10.21 11.43 -38.25
N PHE A 965 9.17 12.27 -38.23
CA PHE A 965 8.22 12.32 -39.33
C PHE A 965 8.81 13.04 -40.55
N ARG A 966 9.74 13.99 -40.36
CA ARG A 966 10.47 14.61 -41.46
C ARG A 966 11.34 13.60 -42.21
N ALA A 967 12.09 12.74 -41.50
CA ALA A 967 12.88 11.69 -42.14
C ALA A 967 12.00 10.75 -42.97
N ARG A 968 10.86 10.32 -42.42
CA ARG A 968 9.85 9.52 -43.14
C ARG A 968 9.33 10.23 -44.39
N ALA A 969 8.92 11.50 -44.30
CA ALA A 969 8.41 12.26 -45.43
C ALA A 969 9.48 12.48 -46.52
N GLN A 970 10.73 12.71 -46.13
CA GLN A 970 11.86 12.86 -47.05
C GLN A 970 12.16 11.55 -47.81
N LEU A 971 12.14 10.41 -47.11
CA LEU A 971 12.30 9.11 -47.74
C LEU A 971 11.21 8.88 -48.79
N GLU A 972 9.94 9.07 -48.43
CA GLU A 972 8.85 8.82 -49.39
C GLU A 972 8.89 9.76 -50.59
N LEU A 973 9.14 11.06 -50.37
CA LEU A 973 9.29 12.00 -51.47
C LEU A 973 10.48 11.64 -52.35
N SER A 974 11.61 11.21 -51.77
CA SER A 974 12.79 10.83 -52.54
C SER A 974 12.51 9.66 -53.50
N GLN A 975 11.71 8.67 -53.09
CA GLN A 975 11.32 7.55 -53.95
C GLN A 975 10.57 8.02 -55.20
N GLU A 976 9.70 9.03 -55.09
CA GLU A 976 8.99 9.58 -56.24
C GLU A 976 9.92 10.41 -57.15
N LEU A 977 10.84 11.18 -56.56
CA LEU A 977 11.69 12.10 -57.32
C LEU A 977 12.86 11.39 -58.03
N ILE A 978 13.40 10.30 -57.46
CA ILE A 978 14.53 9.57 -58.06
C ILE A 978 14.12 8.86 -59.36
N LEU A 979 12.84 8.52 -59.49
CA LEU A 979 12.26 7.90 -60.67
C LEU A 979 11.85 8.91 -61.75
N ASP A 980 11.97 10.22 -61.48
CA ASP A 980 11.64 11.28 -62.44
C ASP A 980 12.73 11.34 -63.54
N PRO A 981 12.34 11.43 -64.84
CA PRO A 981 13.31 11.52 -65.94
C PRO A 981 14.09 12.85 -65.98
N ASP A 982 13.67 13.88 -65.25
CA ASP A 982 14.39 15.14 -65.14
C ASP A 982 15.57 15.05 -64.14
N ASP A 983 16.79 15.30 -64.62
CA ASP A 983 18.02 15.19 -63.82
C ASP A 983 18.06 16.13 -62.61
N GLU A 984 17.45 17.33 -62.70
CA GLU A 984 17.39 18.28 -61.58
C GLU A 984 16.42 17.77 -60.49
N VAL A 985 15.29 17.21 -60.91
CA VAL A 985 14.32 16.58 -60.00
C VAL A 985 14.92 15.35 -59.32
N LYS A 986 15.62 14.52 -60.09
CA LYS A 986 16.33 13.35 -59.59
C LYS A 986 17.42 13.72 -58.57
N ALA A 987 18.22 14.75 -58.86
CA ALA A 987 19.22 15.27 -57.93
C ALA A 987 18.58 15.75 -56.61
N ARG A 988 17.45 16.46 -56.69
CA ARG A 988 16.66 16.83 -55.49
C ARG A 988 16.21 15.59 -54.70
N GLY A 989 15.79 14.53 -55.38
CA GLY A 989 15.44 13.24 -54.77
C GLY A 989 16.59 12.62 -53.97
N LEU A 990 17.79 12.56 -54.56
CA LEU A 990 18.99 12.03 -53.89
C LEU A 990 19.39 12.85 -52.67
N ILE A 991 19.28 14.19 -52.74
CA ILE A 991 19.53 15.07 -51.57
C ILE A 991 18.54 14.78 -50.43
N LEU A 992 17.27 14.52 -50.75
CA LEU A 992 16.28 14.17 -49.74
C LEU A 992 16.55 12.79 -49.13
N LEU A 993 16.99 11.82 -49.93
CA LEU A 993 17.36 10.48 -49.45
C LEU A 993 18.51 10.54 -48.43
N ASP A 994 19.58 11.28 -48.76
CA ASP A 994 20.72 11.48 -47.84
C ASP A 994 20.32 12.24 -46.55
N ARG A 995 19.44 13.23 -46.66
CA ARG A 995 18.89 13.91 -45.47
C ARG A 995 18.04 12.98 -44.60
N ALA A 996 17.23 12.12 -45.22
CA ALA A 996 16.42 11.13 -44.51
C ALA A 996 17.31 10.13 -43.76
N GLU A 997 18.38 9.65 -44.41
CA GLU A 997 19.37 8.75 -43.82
C GLU A 997 20.07 9.39 -42.61
N ARG A 998 20.59 10.61 -42.76
CA ARG A 998 21.25 11.33 -41.65
C ARG A 998 20.33 11.55 -40.46
N LEU A 999 19.08 11.95 -40.71
CA LEU A 999 18.09 12.12 -39.65
C LEU A 999 17.70 10.78 -39.01
N GLY A 1000 17.47 9.74 -39.81
CA GLY A 1000 17.09 8.41 -39.33
C GLY A 1000 18.18 7.76 -38.50
N ALA A 1001 19.42 7.74 -39.01
CA ALA A 1001 20.59 7.21 -38.31
C ALA A 1001 20.85 7.96 -37.00
N GLY A 1002 20.80 9.30 -37.02
CA GLY A 1002 20.99 10.14 -35.83
C GLY A 1002 19.93 9.95 -34.74
N ARG A 1003 18.77 9.36 -35.07
CA ARG A 1003 17.68 9.04 -34.14
C ARG A 1003 17.51 7.55 -33.87
N GLY A 1004 18.33 6.69 -34.47
CA GLY A 1004 18.24 5.23 -34.32
C GLY A 1004 16.99 4.61 -34.96
N MET A 1005 16.50 5.18 -36.07
CA MET A 1005 15.40 4.64 -36.87
C MET A 1005 15.89 3.53 -37.81
N LYS A 1006 16.12 2.33 -37.27
CA LYS A 1006 16.73 1.19 -37.98
C LYS A 1006 15.97 0.80 -39.25
N TRP A 1007 14.64 0.73 -39.19
CA TRP A 1007 13.81 0.38 -40.34
C TRP A 1007 14.00 1.35 -41.54
N LEU A 1008 14.29 2.62 -41.25
CA LEU A 1008 14.45 3.65 -42.26
C LEU A 1008 15.82 3.52 -42.93
N THR A 1009 16.87 3.31 -42.14
CA THR A 1009 18.23 3.08 -42.67
C THR A 1009 18.29 1.80 -43.48
N ASP A 1010 17.72 0.71 -42.98
CA ASP A 1010 17.69 -0.58 -43.68
C ASP A 1010 16.96 -0.46 -45.04
N ARG A 1011 15.86 0.29 -45.09
CA ARG A 1011 15.13 0.55 -46.33
C ARG A 1011 15.90 1.44 -47.31
N ILE A 1012 16.65 2.43 -46.83
CA ILE A 1012 17.51 3.26 -47.69
C ILE A 1012 18.65 2.43 -48.26
N ASP A 1013 19.26 1.56 -47.45
CA ASP A 1013 20.32 0.66 -47.90
C ASP A 1013 19.80 -0.32 -48.98
N GLN A 1014 18.58 -0.85 -48.81
CA GLN A 1014 17.91 -1.65 -49.83
C GLN A 1014 17.61 -0.88 -51.13
N MET A 1015 17.35 0.43 -51.06
CA MET A 1015 17.13 1.27 -52.24
C MET A 1015 18.43 1.64 -52.97
N LYS A 1016 19.56 1.66 -52.26
CA LYS A 1016 20.88 1.94 -52.83
C LYS A 1016 21.46 0.72 -53.55
N GLN A 1017 21.15 -0.48 -53.06
CA GLN A 1017 21.44 -1.76 -53.72
C GLN A 1017 20.58 -1.91 -54.97
#